data_AF-A0A401YQ49-F1
#
_entry.id   AF-A0A401YQ49-F1
#
_cell.length_a   1.000
_cell.length_b   1.000
_cell.length_c   1.000
_cell.angle_alpha   90.00
_cell.angle_beta   90.00
_cell.angle_gamma   90.00
#
_symmetry.space_group_name_H-M   'P 1'
#
loop_
_entity.id
_entity.type
_entity.pdbx_description
1 polymer ?
#
loop_
_entity_poly.entity_id
_entity_poly.type
_entity_poly.pdbx_seq_one_letter_code
_entity_poly.pdbx_strand_id
1 'polypeptide(L)'
;MHETGTPGTAAMVALRNVGRGRSGALLRRLGGSGLLALRRARSLPRALIEVVFETDDTDLLRALAGNPGLDHDTLLRLARLGRPALARTLYRPTNPERHAVVLRRAVLAAADPADPDWRAPHGFVPWLLTRHHERLLEPALWAPFGELVAHALLELGPDLPPAVVAERHRALRSLLDASAFARFRRAAGDLDHGDLLDRLDDPAAAEGRQLSSPTDLLLLRIRRAKGPVPVPPDWSAAREEHLRKPFPSSVTAVLARWADCPDEIVRDGGRSARPTLRARAFRLPATAPAGSGRNFDHEREHERDHDLDHDEWEWTPLLRRGLRRGRFTASALLDEAGPAVAVLLALPDEDPAVHAAVRELLAPLGTDADAWSTVLAELPRFPGTPAALVATALAGFAPNRARTRPSGGDPARILLFRCASSAQQHALVALLDPPALRPLLTAAPPDRALRERLRAVHGPAANLILAVSAEQPPETVAELLDLDDPAVNALLFHRARLDDTMVTRLLSGADRTGRPGTVPLASALLGCLERDEGPNSRLAVDVAPASDDPRVARIVLRRRALHTEAGRLRALLDRWRDAGPDGVRALIDEATRHGLEDSRNPFPAETVKLARAALDDVDGPAILHARLAEVTTPAAIVTALRGPAHAADLVLAECGPPPWDTLIETLTRDPWPDQVRDAVVAHPDCPRELLLAGLAFAPEQPQHVRAWVWAALDRGALTVEDVVRTCRPARVAFDLLAGSAIIEAPADRRPALDPWRLPDELRPRRLRARLGTDPEAWTVAVRLLPDFSGTLLELLDTAVAMAAPVSRATPADPTPLSRGV
;
A
#
# COMPACT_ATOMS: atom_id res chain seq x y z
N MET A 1 -9.54 -8.15 19.24
CA MET A 1 -10.95 -7.74 19.36
C MET A 1 -11.13 -6.40 18.67
N HIS A 2 -11.55 -6.42 17.40
CA HIS A 2 -12.00 -5.23 16.70
C HIS A 2 -13.45 -4.98 17.12
N GLU A 3 -13.67 -4.17 18.16
CA GLU A 3 -15.01 -3.62 18.40
C GLU A 3 -15.45 -2.89 17.12
N THR A 4 -16.50 -3.43 16.52
CA THR A 4 -17.06 -3.09 15.22
C THR A 4 -17.30 -1.58 15.11
N GLY A 5 -16.81 -0.96 14.03
CA GLY A 5 -16.92 0.47 13.75
C GLY A 5 -18.36 0.99 13.52
N THR A 6 -19.37 0.15 13.71
CA THR A 6 -20.78 0.42 13.39
C THR A 6 -21.40 1.55 14.22
N PRO A 7 -21.25 1.63 15.57
CA PRO A 7 -21.90 2.68 16.37
C PRO A 7 -21.41 4.10 16.04
N GLY A 8 -20.10 4.26 15.81
CA GLY A 8 -19.51 5.55 15.41
C GLY A 8 -19.93 5.97 14.00
N THR A 9 -20.02 5.01 13.07
CA THR A 9 -20.47 5.27 11.69
C THR A 9 -21.95 5.67 11.67
N ALA A 10 -22.80 4.96 12.41
CA ALA A 10 -24.23 5.26 12.57
C ALA A 10 -24.46 6.66 13.16
N ALA A 11 -23.75 6.99 14.24
CA ALA A 11 -23.79 8.32 14.84
C ALA A 11 -23.35 9.41 13.85
N MET A 12 -22.31 9.19 13.05
CA MET A 12 -21.89 10.15 12.01
C MET A 12 -22.94 10.34 10.90
N VAL A 13 -23.59 9.26 10.47
CA VAL A 13 -24.69 9.35 9.49
C VAL A 13 -25.85 10.14 10.09
N ALA A 14 -26.23 9.88 11.34
CA ALA A 14 -27.28 10.63 12.03
C ALA A 14 -26.98 12.14 12.10
N LEU A 15 -25.76 12.49 12.51
CA LEU A 15 -25.32 13.89 12.64
C LEU A 15 -25.35 14.66 11.31
N ARG A 16 -25.05 13.98 10.19
CA ARG A 16 -25.12 14.58 8.85
C ARG A 16 -26.56 14.83 8.37
N ASN A 17 -27.54 14.13 8.94
CA ASN A 17 -28.94 14.17 8.48
C ASN A 17 -29.85 15.08 9.30
N VAL A 18 -29.62 15.22 10.61
CA VAL A 18 -30.46 16.01 11.52
C VAL A 18 -30.42 17.53 11.25
N GLY A 19 -29.37 18.00 10.57
CA GLY A 19 -29.18 19.42 10.22
C GLY A 19 -28.63 20.27 11.38
N ARG A 20 -27.98 21.39 11.04
CA ARG A 20 -27.16 22.19 11.97
C ARG A 20 -27.87 22.55 13.28
N GLY A 21 -29.10 23.07 13.20
CA GLY A 21 -29.84 23.56 14.38
C GLY A 21 -30.22 22.46 15.39
N ARG A 22 -30.06 21.18 15.05
CA ARG A 22 -30.46 20.05 15.89
C ARG A 22 -29.31 19.07 16.18
N SER A 23 -28.17 19.20 15.50
CA SER A 23 -26.98 18.36 15.72
C SER A 23 -26.46 18.43 17.17
N GLY A 24 -26.55 19.59 17.84
CA GLY A 24 -26.07 19.74 19.22
C GLY A 24 -26.90 18.94 20.23
N ALA A 25 -28.22 18.91 20.06
CA ALA A 25 -29.10 18.08 20.86
C ALA A 25 -28.84 16.58 20.62
N LEU A 26 -28.64 16.19 19.35
CA LEU A 26 -28.32 14.82 18.99
C LEU A 26 -26.98 14.36 19.60
N LEU A 27 -25.93 15.17 19.51
CA LEU A 27 -24.60 14.86 20.08
C LEU A 27 -24.69 14.51 21.57
N ARG A 28 -25.40 15.34 22.35
CA ARG A 28 -25.60 15.09 23.79
C ARG A 28 -26.36 13.80 24.07
N ARG A 29 -27.39 13.50 23.28
CA ARG A 29 -28.20 12.27 23.43
C ARG A 29 -27.43 11.00 23.06
N LEU A 30 -26.57 11.06 22.05
CA LEU A 30 -25.74 9.93 21.62
C LEU A 30 -24.62 9.59 22.62
N GLY A 31 -24.23 10.52 23.51
CA GLY A 31 -23.23 10.30 24.55
C GLY A 31 -21.92 9.73 23.98
N GLY A 32 -21.50 8.56 24.49
CA GLY A 32 -20.27 7.89 24.06
C GLY A 32 -20.17 7.63 22.55
N SER A 33 -21.27 7.25 21.89
CA SER A 33 -21.27 7.04 20.43
C SER A 33 -21.07 8.34 19.65
N GLY A 34 -21.58 9.47 20.17
CA GLY A 34 -21.36 10.79 19.59
C GLY A 34 -19.89 11.24 19.72
N LEU A 35 -19.29 11.02 20.89
CA LEU A 35 -17.86 11.29 21.12
C LEU A 35 -16.98 10.40 20.22
N LEU A 36 -17.32 9.13 20.07
CA LEU A 36 -16.60 8.20 19.21
C LEU A 36 -16.67 8.59 17.73
N ALA A 37 -17.86 8.98 17.27
CA ALA A 37 -18.10 9.53 15.94
C ALA A 37 -17.24 10.76 15.67
N LEU A 38 -17.24 11.73 16.60
CA LEU A 38 -16.40 12.92 16.50
C LEU A 38 -14.91 12.59 16.51
N ARG A 39 -14.46 11.56 17.24
CA ARG A 39 -13.03 11.22 17.34
C ARG A 39 -12.50 10.42 16.15
N ARG A 40 -13.33 9.57 15.51
CA ARG A 40 -12.88 8.64 14.46
C ARG A 40 -13.18 9.09 13.04
N ALA A 41 -14.08 10.06 12.84
CA ALA A 41 -14.44 10.50 11.49
C ALA A 41 -13.23 11.05 10.73
N ARG A 42 -12.97 10.54 9.52
CA ARG A 42 -11.93 11.09 8.62
C ARG A 42 -12.25 12.51 8.14
N SER A 43 -13.52 12.87 8.08
CA SER A 43 -13.98 14.20 7.67
C SER A 43 -15.26 14.58 8.41
N LEU A 44 -15.22 15.75 9.05
CA LEU A 44 -16.35 16.36 9.75
C LEU A 44 -16.90 17.52 8.93
N PRO A 45 -18.23 17.59 8.70
CA PRO A 45 -18.83 18.76 8.06
C PRO A 45 -18.56 20.02 8.89
N ARG A 46 -18.21 21.13 8.24
CA ARG A 46 -17.96 22.42 8.92
C ARG A 46 -19.11 22.84 9.84
N ALA A 47 -20.35 22.63 9.41
CA ALA A 47 -21.53 22.92 10.23
C ALA A 47 -21.57 22.14 11.57
N LEU A 48 -21.08 20.89 11.58
CA LEU A 48 -20.99 20.09 12.81
C LEU A 48 -19.87 20.59 13.72
N ILE A 49 -18.74 21.00 13.15
CA ILE A 49 -17.65 21.64 13.88
C ILE A 49 -18.15 22.91 14.58
N GLU A 50 -18.87 23.78 13.86
CA GLU A 50 -19.44 25.00 14.45
C GLU A 50 -20.42 24.70 15.59
N VAL A 51 -21.27 23.68 15.42
CA VAL A 51 -22.19 23.25 16.49
C VAL A 51 -21.43 22.80 17.74
N VAL A 52 -20.33 22.06 17.60
CA VAL A 52 -19.52 21.66 18.76
C VAL A 52 -18.93 22.88 19.47
N PHE A 53 -18.43 23.88 18.72
CA PHE A 53 -17.99 25.15 19.33
C PHE A 53 -19.13 25.90 20.03
N GLU A 54 -20.32 25.96 19.42
CA GLU A 54 -21.51 26.63 19.97
C GLU A 54 -22.01 25.96 21.27
N THR A 55 -21.79 24.65 21.45
CA THR A 55 -22.21 23.96 22.68
C THR A 55 -21.36 24.30 23.90
N ASP A 56 -20.12 24.76 23.72
CA ASP A 56 -19.09 24.94 24.77
C ASP A 56 -18.92 23.72 25.71
N ASP A 57 -19.28 22.52 25.22
CA ASP A 57 -19.18 21.28 25.97
C ASP A 57 -17.74 20.75 25.93
N THR A 58 -17.12 20.63 27.10
CA THR A 58 -15.70 20.27 27.22
C THR A 58 -15.41 18.87 26.67
N ASP A 59 -16.32 17.91 26.81
CA ASP A 59 -16.11 16.55 26.34
C ASP A 59 -16.24 16.46 24.82
N LEU A 60 -17.20 17.17 24.23
CA LEU A 60 -17.34 17.28 22.77
C LEU A 60 -16.12 17.99 22.15
N LEU A 61 -15.67 19.09 22.75
CA LEU A 61 -14.46 19.80 22.32
C LEU A 61 -13.21 18.91 22.45
N ARG A 62 -13.11 18.09 23.51
CA ARG A 62 -11.99 17.15 23.68
C ARG A 62 -12.03 16.02 22.65
N ALA A 63 -13.21 15.47 22.35
CA ALA A 63 -13.36 14.46 21.31
C ALA A 63 -13.02 15.02 19.93
N LEU A 64 -13.46 16.24 19.64
CA LEU A 64 -13.10 16.98 18.43
C LEU A 64 -11.58 17.18 18.35
N ALA A 65 -10.93 17.67 19.41
CA ALA A 65 -9.48 17.85 19.47
C ALA A 65 -8.67 16.56 19.21
N GLY A 66 -9.25 15.39 19.52
CA GLY A 66 -8.64 14.07 19.29
C GLY A 66 -8.90 13.49 17.91
N ASN A 67 -9.60 14.20 17.01
CA ASN A 67 -9.91 13.72 15.67
C ASN A 67 -8.70 13.88 14.72
N PRO A 68 -8.26 12.80 14.03
CA PRO A 68 -7.08 12.85 13.15
C PRO A 68 -7.32 13.51 11.78
N GLY A 69 -8.58 13.71 11.38
CA GLY A 69 -9.02 14.29 10.11
C GLY A 69 -9.36 15.78 10.18
N LEU A 70 -9.13 16.46 11.32
CA LEU A 70 -9.31 17.91 11.42
C LEU A 70 -8.22 18.69 10.69
N ASP A 71 -8.62 19.78 10.06
CA ASP A 71 -7.70 20.75 9.50
C ASP A 71 -6.94 21.55 10.58
N HIS A 72 -5.85 22.18 10.16
CA HIS A 72 -4.98 22.91 11.07
C HIS A 72 -5.67 24.13 11.71
N ASP A 73 -6.52 24.83 10.97
CA ASP A 73 -7.18 26.05 11.44
C ASP A 73 -8.19 25.76 12.56
N THR A 74 -8.91 24.64 12.44
CA THR A 74 -9.83 24.17 13.47
C THR A 74 -9.08 23.79 14.76
N LEU A 75 -7.93 23.10 14.63
CA LEU A 75 -7.08 22.79 15.79
C LEU A 75 -6.55 24.06 16.45
N LEU A 76 -6.14 25.07 15.68
CA LEU A 76 -5.72 26.37 16.23
C LEU A 76 -6.86 27.11 16.91
N ARG A 77 -8.08 27.04 16.37
CA ARG A 77 -9.27 27.61 17.00
C ARG A 77 -9.56 26.93 18.35
N LEU A 78 -9.44 25.60 18.44
CA LEU A 78 -9.55 24.87 19.71
C LEU A 78 -8.47 25.28 20.71
N ALA A 79 -7.23 25.45 20.27
CA ALA A 79 -6.13 25.88 21.13
C ALA A 79 -6.35 27.28 21.70
N ARG A 80 -6.87 28.22 20.89
CA ARG A 80 -7.18 29.60 21.31
C ARG A 80 -8.26 29.71 22.38
N LEU A 81 -9.03 28.64 22.65
CA LEU A 81 -10.00 28.63 23.74
C LEU A 81 -9.35 28.66 25.13
N GLY A 82 -8.04 28.38 25.25
CA GLY A 82 -7.32 28.47 26.52
C GLY A 82 -7.78 27.49 27.60
N ARG A 83 -8.47 26.41 27.22
CA ARG A 83 -9.06 25.44 28.17
C ARG A 83 -8.02 24.38 28.62
N PRO A 84 -7.71 24.24 29.92
CA PRO A 84 -6.77 23.22 30.43
C PRO A 84 -7.15 21.79 30.02
N ALA A 85 -8.45 21.48 30.00
CA ALA A 85 -9.01 20.18 29.65
C ALA A 85 -8.72 19.70 28.21
N LEU A 86 -8.40 20.63 27.30
CA LEU A 86 -8.06 20.34 25.89
C LEU A 86 -6.55 20.29 25.65
N ALA A 87 -5.77 20.93 26.54
CA ALA A 87 -4.35 21.18 26.33
C ALA A 87 -3.58 19.90 26.02
N ARG A 88 -3.73 18.84 26.82
CA ARG A 88 -3.01 17.56 26.60
C ARG A 88 -3.31 16.93 25.25
N THR A 89 -4.57 16.92 24.83
CA THR A 89 -5.01 16.34 23.54
C THR A 89 -4.44 17.14 22.37
N LEU A 90 -4.53 18.47 22.42
CA LEU A 90 -4.01 19.35 21.37
C LEU A 90 -2.47 19.39 21.34
N TYR A 91 -1.80 19.20 22.48
CA TYR A 91 -0.34 19.21 22.57
C TYR A 91 0.30 17.93 22.01
N ARG A 92 -0.44 16.82 22.01
CA ARG A 92 -0.07 15.54 21.38
C ARG A 92 -1.14 15.12 20.35
N PRO A 93 -1.23 15.82 19.21
CA PRO A 93 -2.21 15.46 18.20
C PRO A 93 -1.91 14.07 17.65
N THR A 94 -2.96 13.34 17.31
CA THR A 94 -2.89 11.97 16.74
C THR A 94 -2.19 11.96 15.38
N ASN A 95 -2.13 13.11 14.68
CA ASN A 95 -1.39 13.29 13.44
C ASN A 95 -0.20 14.27 13.64
N PRO A 96 1.01 13.76 13.92
CA PRO A 96 2.11 14.58 14.44
C PRO A 96 2.86 15.44 13.40
N GLU A 97 2.59 15.33 12.09
CA GLU A 97 3.70 15.49 11.12
C GLU A 97 3.87 16.82 10.37
N ARG A 98 3.04 17.87 10.54
CA ARG A 98 3.36 19.18 9.91
C ARG A 98 3.17 20.43 10.75
N HIS A 99 2.25 20.42 11.72
CA HIS A 99 1.86 21.66 12.42
C HIS A 99 1.94 21.59 13.95
N ALA A 100 2.56 20.54 14.50
CA ALA A 100 2.56 20.30 15.95
C ALA A 100 3.19 21.45 16.76
N VAL A 101 4.25 22.10 16.26
CA VAL A 101 4.90 23.21 17.00
C VAL A 101 4.00 24.45 17.06
N VAL A 102 3.39 24.84 15.93
CA VAL A 102 2.50 26.01 15.85
C VAL A 102 1.30 25.79 16.77
N LEU A 103 0.71 24.59 16.73
CA LEU A 103 -0.40 24.23 17.60
C LEU A 103 -0.02 24.25 19.09
N ARG A 104 1.12 23.65 19.46
CA ARG A 104 1.61 23.67 20.85
C ARG A 104 1.88 25.08 21.38
N ARG A 105 2.46 25.95 20.55
CA ARG A 105 2.64 27.37 20.88
C ARG A 105 1.30 28.07 21.08
N ALA A 106 0.31 27.79 20.22
CA ALA A 106 -1.03 28.36 20.39
C ALA A 106 -1.71 27.90 21.69
N VAL A 107 -1.55 26.63 22.10
CA VAL A 107 -2.09 26.11 23.37
C VAL A 107 -1.50 26.88 24.57
N LEU A 108 -0.19 27.10 24.57
CA LEU A 108 0.48 27.81 25.67
C LEU A 108 0.23 29.32 25.63
N ALA A 109 0.18 29.94 24.45
CA ALA A 109 -0.07 31.37 24.30
C ALA A 109 -1.50 31.76 24.73
N ALA A 110 -2.46 30.85 24.61
CA ALA A 110 -3.83 31.05 25.05
C ALA A 110 -4.06 30.60 26.51
N ALA A 111 -3.06 30.04 27.19
CA ALA A 111 -3.19 29.59 28.56
C ALA A 111 -3.31 30.78 29.52
N ASP A 112 -4.27 30.74 30.43
CA ASP A 112 -4.42 31.71 31.51
C ASP A 112 -3.70 31.20 32.77
N PRO A 113 -2.60 31.84 33.20
CA PRO A 113 -1.90 31.44 34.43
C PRO A 113 -2.73 31.61 35.70
N ALA A 114 -3.82 32.38 35.68
CA ALA A 114 -4.70 32.55 36.83
C ALA A 114 -5.65 31.34 37.02
N ASP A 115 -5.89 30.54 35.98
CA ASP A 115 -6.72 29.34 36.07
C ASP A 115 -5.95 28.20 36.78
N PRO A 116 -6.41 27.75 37.97
CA PRO A 116 -5.70 26.75 38.76
C PRO A 116 -5.68 25.36 38.12
N ASP A 117 -6.58 25.04 37.20
CA ASP A 117 -6.68 23.72 36.56
C ASP A 117 -5.47 23.42 35.67
N TRP A 118 -4.75 24.44 35.21
CA TRP A 118 -3.45 24.25 34.55
C TRP A 118 -2.42 23.60 35.47
N ARG A 119 -2.45 23.94 36.77
CA ARG A 119 -1.51 23.51 37.82
C ARG A 119 -2.03 22.39 38.72
N ALA A 120 -3.27 21.93 38.54
CA ALA A 120 -3.81 20.80 39.29
C ALA A 120 -2.88 19.55 39.19
N PRO A 121 -2.88 18.61 40.16
CA PRO A 121 -1.97 17.46 40.19
C PRO A 121 -1.93 16.57 38.92
N HIS A 122 -2.98 16.62 38.10
CA HIS A 122 -3.05 15.93 36.80
C HIS A 122 -3.23 16.88 35.60
N GLY A 123 -3.08 18.18 35.86
CA GLY A 123 -3.16 19.28 34.93
C GLY A 123 -2.02 19.27 33.91
N PHE A 124 -2.09 20.21 32.97
CA PHE A 124 -1.16 20.27 31.86
C PHE A 124 0.26 20.67 32.27
N VAL A 125 0.41 21.62 33.21
CA VAL A 125 1.72 22.13 33.64
C VAL A 125 2.55 21.04 34.34
N PRO A 126 2.06 20.33 35.39
CA PRO A 126 2.82 19.24 36.00
C PRO A 126 3.15 18.13 35.00
N TRP A 127 2.22 17.78 34.12
CA TRP A 127 2.45 16.77 33.08
C TRP A 127 3.57 17.14 32.10
N LEU A 128 3.75 18.43 31.79
CA LEU A 128 4.80 18.90 30.89
C LEU A 128 6.16 19.02 31.60
N LEU A 129 6.16 19.35 32.90
CA LEU A 129 7.37 19.35 33.74
C LEU A 129 8.02 17.96 33.86
N THR A 130 7.26 16.87 33.71
CA THR A 130 7.83 15.50 33.70
C THR A 130 8.36 15.06 32.33
N ARG A 131 8.54 15.98 31.37
CA ARG A 131 8.97 15.64 30.00
C ARG A 131 10.34 16.22 29.74
N HIS A 132 11.17 15.43 29.07
CA HIS A 132 12.52 15.81 28.62
C HIS A 132 12.62 15.85 27.08
N HIS A 133 11.55 15.44 26.38
CA HIS A 133 11.56 15.44 24.92
C HIS A 133 11.50 16.87 24.38
N GLU A 134 12.57 17.26 23.70
CA GLU A 134 12.78 18.57 23.09
C GLU A 134 11.58 19.07 22.26
N ARG A 135 10.94 18.20 21.48
CA ARG A 135 9.77 18.59 20.67
C ARG A 135 8.58 19.06 21.49
N LEU A 136 8.44 18.58 22.73
CA LEU A 136 7.39 18.99 23.65
C LEU A 136 7.79 20.22 24.46
N LEU A 137 9.07 20.41 24.76
CA LEU A 137 9.53 21.52 25.60
C LEU A 137 9.80 22.81 24.84
N GLU A 138 10.15 22.76 23.55
CA GLU A 138 10.47 23.99 22.79
C GLU A 138 9.37 25.07 22.91
N PRO A 139 8.07 24.78 22.70
CA PRO A 139 7.00 25.78 22.87
C PRO A 139 6.90 26.36 24.28
N ALA A 140 7.35 25.62 25.30
CA ALA A 140 7.30 26.01 26.71
C ALA A 140 8.26 27.16 27.04
N LEU A 141 9.28 27.42 26.20
CA LEU A 141 10.14 28.60 26.32
C LEU A 141 9.38 29.92 26.23
N TRP A 142 8.20 29.92 25.61
CA TRP A 142 7.32 31.09 25.49
C TRP A 142 6.01 30.92 26.28
N ALA A 143 5.95 29.95 27.20
CA ALA A 143 4.78 29.77 28.04
C ALA A 143 4.63 30.92 29.05
N PRO A 144 3.41 31.25 29.48
CA PRO A 144 3.17 32.23 30.53
C PRO A 144 3.38 31.64 31.95
N PHE A 145 3.93 30.41 32.05
CA PHE A 145 4.23 29.71 33.30
C PHE A 145 5.74 29.72 33.54
N GLY A 146 6.21 30.48 34.54
CA GLY A 146 7.63 30.62 34.83
C GLY A 146 8.33 29.28 35.10
N GLU A 147 7.65 28.35 35.77
CA GLU A 147 8.15 26.99 36.03
C GLU A 147 8.39 26.17 34.76
N LEU A 148 7.56 26.34 33.72
CA LEU A 148 7.74 25.68 32.43
C LEU A 148 8.89 26.31 31.63
N VAL A 149 9.03 27.64 31.68
CA VAL A 149 10.15 28.35 31.02
C VAL A 149 11.47 27.95 31.68
N ALA A 150 11.52 27.89 33.01
CA ALA A 150 12.69 27.42 33.77
C ALA A 150 13.05 25.98 33.39
N HIS A 151 12.08 25.06 33.42
CA HIS A 151 12.28 23.65 33.04
C HIS A 151 12.79 23.52 31.60
N ALA A 152 12.18 24.22 30.65
CA ALA A 152 12.62 24.20 29.26
C ALA A 152 14.01 24.80 29.07
N LEU A 153 14.40 25.82 29.83
CA LEU A 153 15.76 26.38 29.78
C LEU A 153 16.81 25.43 30.35
N LEU A 154 16.51 24.70 31.42
CA LEU A 154 17.42 23.68 31.97
C LEU A 154 17.63 22.56 30.95
N GLU A 155 16.55 22.04 30.37
CA GLU A 155 16.61 20.88 29.46
C GLU A 155 17.16 21.24 28.07
N LEU A 156 16.87 22.44 27.56
CA LEU A 156 17.20 22.84 26.18
C LEU A 156 18.35 23.83 26.08
N GLY A 157 18.60 24.60 27.13
CA GLY A 157 19.50 25.75 27.17
C GLY A 157 20.88 25.51 26.55
N PRO A 158 21.58 24.40 26.85
CA PRO A 158 22.88 24.10 26.26
C PRO A 158 22.89 24.09 24.72
N ASP A 159 21.76 23.73 24.11
CA ASP A 159 21.57 23.64 22.65
C ASP A 159 20.91 24.87 22.02
N LEU A 160 20.44 25.83 22.82
CA LEU A 160 19.79 27.03 22.32
C LEU A 160 20.82 28.08 21.86
N PRO A 161 20.50 28.89 20.83
CA PRO A 161 21.29 30.06 20.49
C PRO A 161 21.42 31.02 21.68
N PRO A 162 22.58 31.67 21.92
CA PRO A 162 22.81 32.55 23.06
C PRO A 162 21.77 33.68 23.20
N ALA A 163 21.37 34.27 22.08
CA ALA A 163 20.32 35.29 22.07
C ALA A 163 19.02 34.75 22.71
N VAL A 164 18.58 33.54 22.33
CA VAL A 164 17.33 32.95 22.81
C VAL A 164 17.39 32.72 24.32
N VAL A 165 18.53 32.22 24.81
CA VAL A 165 18.77 32.05 26.25
C VAL A 165 18.63 33.38 27.00
N ALA A 166 19.33 34.43 26.54
CA ALA A 166 19.35 35.73 27.21
C ALA A 166 17.96 36.38 27.28
N GLU A 167 17.18 36.30 26.20
CA GLU A 167 15.82 36.84 26.18
C GLU A 167 14.87 36.05 27.08
N ARG A 168 14.91 34.72 27.01
CA ARG A 168 14.04 33.89 27.84
C ARG A 168 14.40 33.98 29.33
N HIS A 169 15.66 34.20 29.66
CA HIS A 169 16.11 34.54 31.01
C HIS A 169 15.50 35.85 31.52
N ARG A 170 15.48 36.91 30.70
CA ARG A 170 14.82 38.18 31.03
C ARG A 170 13.32 37.97 31.29
N ALA A 171 12.64 37.22 30.42
CA ALA A 171 11.24 36.88 30.61
C ALA A 171 11.02 36.08 31.91
N LEU A 172 11.90 35.12 32.22
CA LEU A 172 11.82 34.30 33.43
C LEU A 172 11.88 35.14 34.71
N ARG A 173 12.72 36.19 34.76
CA ARG A 173 12.80 37.12 35.89
C ARG A 173 11.49 37.87 36.15
N SER A 174 10.68 38.10 35.11
CA SER A 174 9.36 38.72 35.24
C SER A 174 8.25 37.75 35.63
N LEU A 175 8.45 36.44 35.39
CA LEU A 175 7.45 35.40 35.62
C LEU A 175 7.61 34.66 36.96
N LEU A 176 8.81 34.71 37.56
CA LEU A 176 9.11 34.04 38.83
C LEU A 176 9.37 35.05 39.94
N ASP A 177 9.00 34.69 41.17
CA ASP A 177 9.47 35.39 42.36
C ASP A 177 10.98 35.17 42.59
N ALA A 178 11.58 35.98 43.47
CA ALA A 178 13.01 35.95 43.75
C ALA A 178 13.51 34.58 44.26
N SER A 179 12.68 33.86 45.03
CA SER A 179 13.04 32.56 45.60
C SER A 179 13.00 31.45 44.55
N ALA A 180 11.96 31.42 43.72
CA ALA A 180 11.82 30.51 42.60
C ALA A 180 12.94 30.73 41.56
N PHE A 181 13.27 31.99 41.27
CA PHE A 181 14.36 32.33 40.36
C PHE A 181 15.73 31.90 40.92
N ALA A 182 15.99 32.09 42.22
CA ALA A 182 17.20 31.60 42.87
C ALA A 182 17.32 30.07 42.85
N ARG A 183 16.20 29.33 42.95
CA ARG A 183 16.17 27.86 42.78
C ARG A 183 16.54 27.45 41.36
N PHE A 184 16.00 28.12 40.34
CA PHE A 184 16.38 27.88 38.95
C PHE A 184 17.88 28.09 38.72
N ARG A 185 18.45 29.20 39.22
CA ARG A 185 19.89 29.47 39.10
C ARG A 185 20.75 28.39 39.74
N ARG A 186 20.37 27.89 40.93
CA ARG A 186 21.08 26.78 41.58
C ARG A 186 21.01 25.50 40.76
N ALA A 187 19.80 25.12 40.31
CA ALA A 187 19.62 23.93 39.48
C ALA A 187 20.43 23.99 38.16
N ALA A 188 20.56 25.16 37.54
CA ALA A 188 21.40 25.33 36.35
C ALA A 188 22.89 25.10 36.64
N GLY A 189 23.37 25.48 37.83
CA GLY A 189 24.75 25.19 38.27
C GLY A 189 24.97 23.74 38.63
N ASP A 190 24.01 23.09 39.31
CA ASP A 190 24.13 21.69 39.72
C ASP A 190 24.18 20.71 38.53
N LEU A 191 23.62 21.11 37.37
CA LEU A 191 23.66 20.34 36.12
C LEU A 191 24.93 20.58 35.27
N ASP A 192 25.92 21.29 35.81
CA ASP A 192 27.18 21.66 35.14
C ASP A 192 26.97 22.33 33.76
N HIS A 193 25.95 23.16 33.65
CA HIS A 193 25.70 23.95 32.45
C HIS A 193 26.51 25.25 32.46
N GLY A 194 27.84 25.16 32.60
CA GLY A 194 28.74 26.33 32.67
C GLY A 194 28.51 27.33 31.52
N ASP A 195 28.44 26.79 30.29
CA ASP A 195 28.06 27.51 29.07
C ASP A 195 26.73 28.29 29.17
N LEU A 196 25.73 27.75 29.86
CA LEU A 196 24.43 28.40 30.04
C LEU A 196 24.56 29.52 31.07
N LEU A 197 25.18 29.24 32.23
CA LEU A 197 25.38 30.21 33.30
C LEU A 197 26.18 31.43 32.83
N ASP A 198 27.28 31.22 32.11
CA ASP A 198 28.10 32.29 31.54
C ASP A 198 27.27 33.22 30.63
N ARG A 199 26.35 32.64 29.83
CA ARG A 199 25.44 33.41 28.95
C ARG A 199 24.34 34.15 29.73
N LEU A 200 23.92 33.64 30.89
CA LEU A 200 22.91 34.29 31.73
C LEU A 200 23.50 35.48 32.50
N ASP A 201 24.80 35.39 32.83
CA ASP A 201 25.53 36.40 33.61
C ASP A 201 26.20 37.48 32.74
N ASP A 202 26.27 37.33 31.41
CA ASP A 202 26.79 38.35 30.49
C ASP A 202 25.79 39.52 30.30
N PRO A 203 26.07 40.73 30.84
CA PRO A 203 25.20 41.90 30.69
C PRO A 203 25.19 42.45 29.26
N ALA A 204 26.24 42.23 28.46
CA ALA A 204 26.33 42.71 27.08
C ALA A 204 25.46 41.88 26.12
N ALA A 205 25.23 40.60 26.43
CA ALA A 205 24.22 39.79 25.76
C ALA A 205 22.78 40.19 26.12
N ALA A 206 22.59 40.87 27.27
CA ALA A 206 21.28 41.29 27.77
C ALA A 206 20.79 42.62 27.16
N GLU A 207 21.70 43.53 26.79
CA GLU A 207 21.39 44.85 26.24
C GLU A 207 21.65 44.91 24.72
N GLY A 208 20.58 45.02 23.92
CA GLY A 208 20.68 45.54 22.54
C GLY A 208 20.16 44.66 21.41
N ARG A 209 19.99 43.35 21.57
CA ARG A 209 19.32 42.50 20.57
C ARG A 209 17.92 42.12 21.01
N GLN A 210 16.94 42.86 20.51
CA GLN A 210 15.54 42.45 20.58
C GLN A 210 15.35 41.26 19.65
N LEU A 211 14.88 40.15 20.20
CA LEU A 211 14.77 38.86 19.52
C LEU A 211 13.51 38.79 18.66
N SER A 212 13.50 39.62 17.62
CA SER A 212 12.56 39.58 16.52
C SER A 212 13.27 39.46 15.17
N SER A 213 14.61 39.28 15.17
CA SER A 213 15.33 39.01 13.92
C SER A 213 14.88 37.63 13.39
N PRO A 214 14.42 37.55 12.13
CA PRO A 214 14.05 36.28 11.49
C PRO A 214 15.19 35.24 11.55
N THR A 215 16.44 35.71 11.63
CA THR A 215 17.67 34.90 11.69
C THR A 215 17.78 34.06 12.96
N ASP A 216 17.50 34.60 14.15
CA ASP A 216 17.69 33.84 15.39
C ASP A 216 16.62 32.76 15.59
N LEU A 217 15.38 33.06 15.20
CA LEU A 217 14.29 32.08 15.14
C LEU A 217 14.57 31.00 14.09
N LEU A 218 15.28 31.38 13.02
CA LEU A 218 15.73 30.46 12.01
C LEU A 218 16.87 29.57 12.52
N LEU A 219 17.88 30.10 13.20
CA LEU A 219 18.96 29.31 13.82
C LEU A 219 18.42 28.32 14.85
N LEU A 220 17.42 28.72 15.64
CA LEU A 220 16.70 27.82 16.53
C LEU A 220 16.00 26.69 15.75
N ARG A 221 15.31 27.02 14.65
CA ARG A 221 14.66 26.00 13.79
C ARG A 221 15.66 25.05 13.13
N ILE A 222 16.79 25.59 12.68
CA ILE A 222 17.92 24.90 12.06
C ILE A 222 18.46 23.88 13.06
N ARG A 223 18.84 24.28 14.27
CA ARG A 223 19.34 23.36 15.32
C ARG A 223 18.41 22.22 15.65
N ARG A 224 17.11 22.48 15.63
CA ARG A 224 16.08 21.50 15.99
C ARG A 224 15.65 20.63 14.80
N ALA A 225 16.25 20.81 13.61
CA ALA A 225 15.93 20.11 12.36
C ALA A 225 14.45 20.18 11.95
N LYS A 226 13.77 21.29 12.28
CA LYS A 226 12.32 21.41 12.10
C LYS A 226 11.94 22.16 10.83
N GLY A 227 11.63 21.38 9.80
CA GLY A 227 10.87 21.82 8.63
C GLY A 227 11.64 22.69 7.63
N PRO A 228 10.99 23.09 6.53
CA PRO A 228 11.59 23.97 5.54
C PRO A 228 11.84 25.35 6.15
N VAL A 229 13.05 25.84 5.96
CA VAL A 229 13.44 27.23 6.18
C VAL A 229 12.77 28.07 5.10
N PRO A 230 11.89 29.04 5.42
CA PRO A 230 11.13 29.78 4.41
C PRO A 230 11.88 31.02 3.85
N VAL A 231 12.93 31.47 4.53
CA VAL A 231 13.72 32.66 4.18
C VAL A 231 15.20 32.29 4.33
N PRO A 232 16.09 32.71 3.41
CA PRO A 232 17.51 32.39 3.53
C PRO A 232 18.07 32.97 4.85
N PRO A 233 18.89 32.21 5.59
CA PRO A 233 19.52 32.73 6.80
C PRO A 233 20.52 33.82 6.45
N ASP A 234 20.80 34.68 7.43
CA ASP A 234 22.06 35.40 7.44
C ASP A 234 23.19 34.37 7.51
N TRP A 235 23.90 34.19 6.40
CA TRP A 235 24.96 33.19 6.28
C TRP A 235 26.14 33.45 7.20
N SER A 236 26.39 34.71 7.59
CA SER A 236 27.43 35.04 8.56
C SER A 236 27.07 34.47 9.94
N ALA A 237 25.85 34.71 10.39
CA ALA A 237 25.34 34.18 11.67
C ALA A 237 25.21 32.65 11.65
N ALA A 238 24.76 32.07 10.52
CA ALA A 238 24.68 30.62 10.37
C ALA A 238 26.07 29.96 10.36
N ARG A 239 27.07 30.61 9.77
CA ARG A 239 28.45 30.14 9.74
C ARG A 239 29.11 30.23 11.12
N GLU A 240 28.98 31.35 11.84
CA GLU A 240 29.46 31.46 13.23
C GLU A 240 28.84 30.38 14.12
N GLU A 241 27.54 30.18 14.01
CA GLU A 241 26.83 29.17 14.78
C GLU A 241 27.25 27.73 14.40
N HIS A 242 27.50 27.47 13.11
CA HIS A 242 28.02 26.19 12.62
C HIS A 242 29.45 25.91 13.12
N LEU A 243 30.31 26.94 13.15
CA LEU A 243 31.67 26.84 13.68
C LEU A 243 31.67 26.61 15.19
N ARG A 244 30.79 27.29 15.94
CA ARG A 244 30.63 27.10 17.37
C ARG A 244 30.20 25.67 17.70
N LYS A 245 29.24 25.13 16.96
CA LYS A 245 28.77 23.75 17.09
C LYS A 245 28.31 23.25 15.72
N PRO A 246 28.93 22.24 15.10
CA PRO A 246 28.51 21.78 13.77
C PRO A 246 27.02 21.43 13.71
N PHE A 247 26.36 21.79 12.62
CA PHE A 247 24.95 21.48 12.41
C PHE A 247 24.80 19.98 12.14
N PRO A 248 23.71 19.34 12.63
CA PRO A 248 23.40 17.97 12.25
C PRO A 248 23.29 17.81 10.73
N SER A 249 23.61 16.63 10.21
CA SER A 249 23.62 16.38 8.76
C SER A 249 22.26 16.60 8.09
N SER A 250 21.18 16.35 8.83
CA SER A 250 19.81 16.61 8.36
C SER A 250 19.54 18.10 8.11
N VAL A 251 20.24 18.96 8.83
CA VAL A 251 20.08 20.42 8.84
C VAL A 251 20.94 21.05 7.76
N THR A 252 22.21 20.66 7.66
CA THR A 252 23.11 21.10 6.59
C THR A 252 22.53 20.76 5.22
N ALA A 253 21.86 19.61 5.06
CA ALA A 253 21.17 19.25 3.83
C ALA A 253 19.88 20.08 3.55
N VAL A 254 19.21 20.63 4.56
CA VAL A 254 18.10 21.57 4.38
C VAL A 254 18.64 22.97 4.02
N LEU A 255 19.76 23.38 4.59
CA LEU A 255 20.42 24.65 4.27
C LEU A 255 21.01 24.63 2.86
N ALA A 256 21.56 23.50 2.43
CA ALA A 256 22.06 23.30 1.07
C ALA A 256 21.00 23.48 -0.03
N ARG A 257 19.72 23.64 0.31
CA ARG A 257 18.62 23.96 -0.63
C ARG A 257 18.59 25.42 -1.08
N TRP A 258 19.41 26.28 -0.49
CA TRP A 258 19.56 27.67 -0.89
C TRP A 258 20.74 27.83 -1.84
N ALA A 259 20.61 28.73 -2.82
CA ALA A 259 21.60 28.90 -3.89
C ALA A 259 22.93 29.47 -3.41
N ASP A 260 22.86 30.24 -2.33
CA ASP A 260 23.91 31.01 -1.66
C ASP A 260 24.42 30.34 -0.38
N CYS A 261 24.02 29.07 -0.13
CA CYS A 261 24.53 28.31 1.02
C CYS A 261 26.06 28.13 0.93
N PRO A 262 26.83 28.51 1.96
CA PRO A 262 28.28 28.36 1.98
C PRO A 262 28.74 26.92 1.72
N ASP A 263 29.80 26.77 0.93
CA ASP A 263 30.31 25.47 0.46
C ASP A 263 30.74 24.56 1.62
N GLU A 264 31.20 25.10 2.74
CA GLU A 264 31.51 24.33 3.95
C GLU A 264 30.28 23.61 4.53
N ILE A 265 29.14 24.30 4.61
CA ILE A 265 27.87 23.72 5.11
C ILE A 265 27.34 22.69 4.10
N VAL A 266 27.48 22.97 2.79
CA VAL A 266 27.07 22.04 1.73
C VAL A 266 27.93 20.78 1.73
N ARG A 267 29.27 20.91 1.90
CA ARG A 267 30.20 19.77 1.96
C ARG A 267 29.93 18.89 3.17
N ASP A 268 29.71 19.47 4.35
CA ASP A 268 29.43 18.70 5.57
C ASP A 268 28.05 18.02 5.52
N GLY A 269 27.05 18.65 4.89
CA GLY A 269 25.79 17.98 4.55
C GLY A 269 25.93 16.88 3.51
N GLY A 270 26.80 17.08 2.52
CA GLY A 270 27.13 16.09 1.50
C GLY A 270 27.71 14.81 2.09
N ARG A 271 28.57 14.90 3.11
CA ARG A 271 29.23 13.73 3.72
C ARG A 271 28.31 12.89 4.62
N SER A 272 27.38 13.52 5.34
CA SER A 272 26.72 12.87 6.48
C SER A 272 25.20 12.73 6.37
N ALA A 273 24.55 13.27 5.32
CA ALA A 273 23.09 13.32 5.24
C ALA A 273 22.47 12.11 4.52
N ARG A 274 21.29 11.68 5.01
CA ARG A 274 20.42 10.71 4.33
C ARG A 274 20.16 11.13 2.87
N PRO A 275 20.13 10.20 1.91
CA PRO A 275 20.01 10.51 0.48
C PRO A 275 18.77 11.34 0.10
N THR A 276 17.65 11.12 0.78
CA THR A 276 16.42 11.91 0.56
C THR A 276 16.60 13.41 0.84
N LEU A 277 17.55 13.79 1.70
CA LEU A 277 17.87 15.19 2.01
C LEU A 277 18.89 15.78 1.04
N ARG A 278 19.88 14.99 0.60
CA ARG A 278 20.78 15.34 -0.52
C ARG A 278 19.99 15.67 -1.79
N ALA A 279 18.85 14.99 -2.02
CA ALA A 279 17.95 15.17 -3.17
C ALA A 279 17.30 16.54 -3.30
N ARG A 280 17.35 17.31 -2.22
CA ARG A 280 16.71 18.62 -2.16
C ARG A 280 17.73 19.75 -2.20
N ALA A 281 19.02 19.46 -2.04
CA ALA A 281 20.08 20.46 -2.16
C ALA A 281 19.97 21.19 -3.52
N PHE A 282 20.20 22.49 -3.48
CA PHE A 282 20.19 23.37 -4.64
C PHE A 282 21.46 23.17 -5.46
N ARG A 283 22.61 23.09 -4.77
CA ARG A 283 23.89 22.69 -5.33
C ARG A 283 24.48 21.54 -4.52
N LEU A 284 25.02 20.56 -5.23
CA LEU A 284 26.01 19.62 -4.72
C LEU A 284 27.25 19.82 -5.60
N PRO A 285 28.43 20.08 -5.02
CA PRO A 285 29.68 20.07 -5.79
C PRO A 285 29.81 18.73 -6.54
N ALA A 286 30.31 18.74 -7.78
CA ALA A 286 30.56 17.50 -8.54
C ALA A 286 31.51 16.54 -7.81
N THR A 287 32.32 17.08 -6.88
CA THR A 287 33.25 16.34 -6.00
C THR A 287 32.61 15.77 -4.73
N ALA A 288 31.35 16.12 -4.42
CA ALA A 288 30.64 15.60 -3.24
C ALA A 288 30.54 14.06 -3.19
N PRO A 289 30.44 13.32 -4.31
CA PRO A 289 30.45 11.85 -4.32
C PRO A 289 31.85 11.23 -4.09
N ALA A 290 32.93 11.94 -4.41
CA ALA A 290 34.28 11.37 -4.48
C ALA A 290 34.90 10.99 -3.11
N GLY A 291 34.25 11.35 -2.00
CA GLY A 291 34.80 11.19 -0.64
C GLY A 291 34.37 9.94 0.14
N SER A 292 33.32 9.21 -0.28
CA SER A 292 32.76 8.10 0.51
C SER A 292 33.39 6.73 0.21
N GLY A 293 34.34 6.65 -0.73
CA GLY A 293 34.91 5.38 -1.20
C GLY A 293 35.74 4.59 -0.18
N ARG A 294 36.13 5.18 0.96
CA ARG A 294 37.06 4.53 1.91
C ARG A 294 36.42 3.49 2.86
N ASN A 295 35.09 3.40 2.96
CA ASN A 295 34.42 2.45 3.87
C ASN A 295 33.69 1.27 3.18
N PHE A 296 33.75 1.17 1.84
CA PHE A 296 32.98 0.18 1.08
C PHE A 296 33.30 -1.29 1.39
N ASP A 297 34.51 -1.60 1.87
CA ASP A 297 34.91 -2.97 2.18
C ASP A 297 34.60 -3.41 3.62
N HIS A 298 34.50 -2.49 4.59
CA HIS A 298 34.25 -2.84 5.99
C HIS A 298 32.76 -2.97 6.35
N GLU A 299 31.86 -2.27 5.66
CA GLU A 299 30.41 -2.38 5.94
C GLU A 299 29.80 -3.66 5.31
N ARG A 300 30.39 -4.20 4.23
CA ARG A 300 29.94 -5.45 3.58
C ARG A 300 30.11 -6.74 4.41
N GLU A 301 30.90 -6.72 5.48
CA GLU A 301 31.06 -7.87 6.38
C GLU A 301 30.10 -7.83 7.57
N HIS A 302 29.56 -6.67 7.95
CA HIS A 302 28.61 -6.55 9.07
C HIS A 302 27.13 -6.58 8.64
N GLU A 303 26.81 -6.38 7.36
CA GLU A 303 25.42 -6.24 6.89
C GLU A 303 24.83 -7.49 6.22
N ARG A 304 25.50 -8.66 6.27
CA ARG A 304 24.99 -9.90 5.65
C ARG A 304 23.80 -10.55 6.38
N ASP A 305 23.38 -10.03 7.53
CA ASP A 305 22.32 -10.62 8.37
C ASP A 305 20.98 -9.83 8.39
N HIS A 306 20.85 -8.79 7.56
CA HIS A 306 19.56 -8.12 7.39
C HIS A 306 19.15 -8.09 5.92
N ASP A 307 17.97 -8.67 5.63
CA ASP A 307 17.20 -8.57 4.39
C ASP A 307 16.82 -7.10 4.07
N LEU A 308 17.83 -6.27 3.80
CA LEU A 308 17.69 -4.92 3.26
C LEU A 308 17.99 -4.97 1.76
N ASP A 309 17.08 -5.57 1.02
CA ASP A 309 17.17 -5.71 -0.43
C ASP A 309 16.98 -4.38 -1.20
N HIS A 310 16.96 -3.19 -0.57
CA HIS A 310 16.53 -1.93 -1.21
C HIS A 310 17.34 -0.65 -0.94
N ASP A 311 18.52 -0.70 -0.29
CA ASP A 311 19.45 0.46 -0.26
C ASP A 311 20.44 0.45 -1.44
N GLU A 312 20.00 -0.09 -2.59
CA GLU A 312 20.70 -0.03 -3.88
C GLU A 312 20.93 1.44 -4.30
N TRP A 313 22.17 1.90 -4.15
CA TRP A 313 22.75 3.09 -4.77
C TRP A 313 21.96 4.39 -4.51
N GLU A 314 21.95 4.79 -3.25
CA GLU A 314 21.36 6.00 -2.67
C GLU A 314 21.55 7.34 -3.45
N TRP A 315 22.49 7.41 -4.39
CA TRP A 315 22.77 8.58 -5.25
C TRP A 315 21.97 8.62 -6.56
N THR A 316 21.44 7.48 -7.01
CA THR A 316 20.74 7.34 -8.28
C THR A 316 19.58 8.33 -8.45
N PRO A 317 18.67 8.52 -7.48
CA PRO A 317 17.59 9.50 -7.61
C PRO A 317 18.09 10.96 -7.69
N LEU A 318 19.27 11.25 -7.14
CA LEU A 318 19.87 12.59 -7.07
C LEU A 318 20.38 13.03 -8.43
N LEU A 319 21.23 12.19 -9.03
CA LEU A 319 21.82 12.46 -10.33
C LEU A 319 20.73 12.44 -11.42
N ARG A 320 19.78 11.50 -11.37
CA ARG A 320 18.59 11.50 -12.26
C ARG A 320 17.82 12.82 -12.20
N ARG A 321 17.58 13.34 -11.00
CA ARG A 321 16.88 14.63 -10.83
C ARG A 321 17.72 15.82 -11.28
N GLY A 322 19.03 15.80 -11.03
CA GLY A 322 19.96 16.82 -11.47
C GLY A 322 19.99 16.94 -13.00
N LEU A 323 20.09 15.80 -13.68
CA LEU A 323 19.98 15.68 -15.15
C LEU A 323 18.64 16.21 -15.66
N ARG A 324 17.51 15.74 -15.11
CA ARG A 324 16.16 16.21 -15.51
C ARG A 324 15.94 17.71 -15.32
N ARG A 325 16.70 18.35 -14.43
CA ARG A 325 16.62 19.80 -14.16
C ARG A 325 17.68 20.60 -14.91
N GLY A 326 18.46 19.97 -15.80
CA GLY A 326 19.55 20.61 -16.54
C GLY A 326 20.68 21.13 -15.66
N ARG A 327 20.83 20.62 -14.43
CA ARG A 327 21.87 21.05 -13.49
C ARG A 327 23.22 20.40 -13.77
N PHE A 328 23.19 19.23 -14.38
CA PHE A 328 24.35 18.51 -14.90
C PHE A 328 24.04 18.11 -16.34
N THR A 329 25.05 18.04 -17.19
CA THR A 329 24.96 17.31 -18.46
C THR A 329 25.35 15.86 -18.22
N ALA A 330 24.88 14.94 -19.08
CA ALA A 330 25.29 13.55 -19.00
C ALA A 330 26.82 13.40 -19.15
N SER A 331 27.43 14.17 -20.06
CA SER A 331 28.90 14.20 -20.22
C SER A 331 29.61 14.60 -18.94
N ALA A 332 29.23 15.72 -18.30
CA ALA A 332 29.89 16.18 -17.07
C ALA A 332 29.84 15.14 -15.95
N LEU A 333 28.74 14.38 -15.83
CA LEU A 333 28.66 13.29 -14.84
C LEU A 333 29.56 12.12 -15.19
N LEU A 334 29.64 11.74 -16.48
CA LEU A 334 30.53 10.67 -16.94
C LEU A 334 32.02 11.04 -16.76
N ASP A 335 32.35 12.33 -16.79
CA ASP A 335 33.72 12.83 -16.68
C ASP A 335 34.15 13.09 -15.23
N GLU A 336 33.25 13.64 -14.40
CA GLU A 336 33.62 14.21 -13.09
C GLU A 336 33.14 13.38 -11.88
N ALA A 337 32.14 12.51 -12.04
CA ALA A 337 31.54 11.76 -10.94
C ALA A 337 32.00 10.29 -10.90
N GLY A 338 32.18 9.75 -9.70
CA GLY A 338 32.47 8.33 -9.44
C GLY A 338 31.75 7.83 -8.19
N PRO A 339 31.67 6.51 -7.96
CA PRO A 339 32.25 5.44 -8.78
C PRO A 339 31.46 5.17 -10.07
N ALA A 340 32.13 4.62 -11.09
CA ALA A 340 31.60 4.50 -12.45
C ALA A 340 30.26 3.74 -12.52
N VAL A 341 30.13 2.62 -11.80
CA VAL A 341 28.87 1.85 -11.74
C VAL A 341 27.70 2.66 -11.18
N ALA A 342 27.93 3.43 -10.11
CA ALA A 342 26.88 4.24 -9.49
C ALA A 342 26.42 5.36 -10.43
N VAL A 343 27.36 6.00 -11.15
CA VAL A 343 27.03 7.03 -12.13
C VAL A 343 26.19 6.44 -13.26
N LEU A 344 26.61 5.31 -13.85
CA LEU A 344 25.88 4.68 -14.94
C LEU A 344 24.49 4.19 -14.51
N LEU A 345 24.35 3.57 -13.33
CA LEU A 345 23.05 3.21 -12.74
C LEU A 345 22.14 4.42 -12.55
N ALA A 346 22.75 5.56 -12.25
CA ALA A 346 22.04 6.80 -12.04
C ALA A 346 21.62 7.54 -13.31
N LEU A 347 22.04 7.09 -14.49
CA LEU A 347 21.59 7.73 -15.73
C LEU A 347 20.16 7.28 -16.09
N PRO A 348 19.28 8.18 -16.53
CA PRO A 348 17.97 7.80 -17.04
C PRO A 348 18.11 7.19 -18.44
N ASP A 349 17.93 5.88 -18.54
CA ASP A 349 18.02 5.10 -19.79
C ASP A 349 17.00 5.51 -20.86
N GLU A 350 15.94 6.24 -20.51
CA GLU A 350 14.95 6.71 -21.50
C GLU A 350 15.32 8.08 -22.13
N ASP A 351 16.43 8.71 -21.72
CA ASP A 351 16.81 10.04 -22.18
C ASP A 351 17.76 9.99 -23.39
N PRO A 352 17.37 10.51 -24.57
CA PRO A 352 18.23 10.51 -25.76
C PRO A 352 19.57 11.24 -25.57
N ALA A 353 19.63 12.27 -24.72
CA ALA A 353 20.87 13.00 -24.44
C ALA A 353 21.85 12.15 -23.62
N VAL A 354 21.34 11.31 -22.73
CA VAL A 354 22.14 10.30 -22.01
C VAL A 354 22.68 9.26 -22.98
N HIS A 355 21.82 8.73 -23.87
CA HIS A 355 22.25 7.77 -24.88
C HIS A 355 23.33 8.34 -25.79
N ALA A 356 23.20 9.60 -26.19
CA ALA A 356 24.22 10.29 -26.98
C ALA A 356 25.55 10.40 -26.22
N ALA A 357 25.54 10.86 -24.97
CA ALA A 357 26.74 11.02 -24.15
C ALA A 357 27.43 9.67 -23.83
N VAL A 358 26.65 8.64 -23.49
CA VAL A 358 27.20 7.29 -23.25
C VAL A 358 27.75 6.70 -24.55
N ARG A 359 27.11 6.93 -25.70
CA ARG A 359 27.64 6.50 -27.00
C ARG A 359 28.94 7.21 -27.36
N GLU A 360 29.05 8.50 -27.09
CA GLU A 360 30.28 9.26 -27.28
C GLU A 360 31.41 8.73 -26.38
N LEU A 361 31.12 8.48 -25.10
CA LEU A 361 32.03 7.82 -24.16
C LEU A 361 32.52 6.45 -24.67
N LEU A 362 31.64 5.67 -25.31
CA LEU A 362 31.94 4.32 -25.82
C LEU A 362 32.55 4.30 -27.22
N ALA A 363 32.47 5.38 -27.99
CA ALA A 363 32.95 5.43 -29.37
C ALA A 363 34.44 5.05 -29.52
N PRO A 364 35.35 5.49 -28.62
CA PRO A 364 36.77 5.13 -28.69
C PRO A 364 37.04 3.63 -28.53
N LEU A 365 36.16 2.86 -27.89
CA LEU A 365 36.32 1.40 -27.74
C LEU A 365 36.18 0.67 -29.07
N GLY A 366 35.47 1.24 -30.05
CA GLY A 366 35.19 0.57 -31.33
C GLY A 366 34.67 -0.86 -31.14
N THR A 367 35.10 -1.78 -31.99
CA THR A 367 34.83 -3.23 -31.87
C THR A 367 35.97 -3.98 -31.17
N ASP A 368 36.82 -3.29 -30.38
CA ASP A 368 37.95 -3.91 -29.69
C ASP A 368 37.48 -4.82 -28.54
N ALA A 369 37.65 -6.12 -28.75
CA ALA A 369 37.25 -7.15 -27.81
C ALA A 369 37.89 -7.03 -26.42
N ASP A 370 39.18 -6.68 -26.35
CA ASP A 370 39.93 -6.65 -25.11
C ASP A 370 39.58 -5.41 -24.29
N ALA A 371 39.37 -4.27 -24.95
CA ALA A 371 38.92 -3.04 -24.30
C ALA A 371 37.52 -3.21 -23.69
N TRP A 372 36.58 -3.79 -24.45
CA TRP A 372 35.23 -4.08 -23.94
C TRP A 372 35.23 -5.06 -22.78
N SER A 373 36.03 -6.14 -22.87
CA SER A 373 36.17 -7.10 -21.76
C SER A 373 36.68 -6.43 -20.49
N THR A 374 37.63 -5.49 -20.61
CA THR A 374 38.20 -4.75 -19.48
C THR A 374 37.18 -3.84 -18.82
N VAL A 375 36.41 -3.06 -19.61
CA VAL A 375 35.33 -2.21 -19.08
C VAL A 375 34.32 -3.04 -18.30
N LEU A 376 33.84 -4.14 -18.87
CA LEU A 376 32.79 -4.96 -18.25
C LEU A 376 33.26 -5.69 -16.98
N ALA A 377 34.53 -6.08 -16.93
CA ALA A 377 35.14 -6.74 -15.77
C ALA A 377 35.39 -5.78 -14.60
N GLU A 378 35.91 -4.57 -14.90
CA GLU A 378 36.30 -3.61 -13.86
C GLU A 378 35.14 -2.72 -13.39
N LEU A 379 34.09 -2.54 -14.20
CA LEU A 379 32.96 -1.66 -13.90
C LEU A 379 32.42 -1.78 -12.46
N PRO A 380 32.15 -2.97 -11.89
CA PRO A 380 31.56 -3.08 -10.55
C PRO A 380 32.46 -2.59 -9.42
N ARG A 381 33.77 -2.44 -9.65
CA ARG A 381 34.78 -2.11 -8.63
C ARG A 381 35.56 -0.84 -8.92
N PHE A 382 35.33 -0.21 -10.08
CA PHE A 382 36.12 0.95 -10.50
C PHE A 382 35.74 2.19 -9.67
N PRO A 383 36.66 2.73 -8.83
CA PRO A 383 36.34 3.82 -7.91
C PRO A 383 36.26 5.18 -8.61
N GLY A 384 36.84 5.29 -9.80
CA GLY A 384 36.89 6.52 -10.59
C GLY A 384 35.63 6.74 -11.45
N THR A 385 35.75 7.63 -12.43
CA THR A 385 34.65 8.04 -13.30
C THR A 385 34.48 7.08 -14.49
N PRO A 386 33.30 7.04 -15.15
CA PRO A 386 33.11 6.27 -16.39
C PRO A 386 34.13 6.60 -17.49
N ALA A 387 34.49 7.87 -17.66
CA ALA A 387 35.54 8.30 -18.60
C ALA A 387 36.92 7.73 -18.25
N ALA A 388 37.29 7.75 -16.97
CA ALA A 388 38.54 7.17 -16.50
C ALA A 388 38.59 5.64 -16.66
N LEU A 389 37.44 4.96 -16.52
CA LEU A 389 37.31 3.52 -16.77
C LEU A 389 37.59 3.18 -18.25
N VAL A 390 36.97 3.91 -19.18
CA VAL A 390 37.19 3.72 -20.62
C VAL A 390 38.64 4.02 -21.01
N ALA A 391 39.21 5.12 -20.51
CA ALA A 391 40.59 5.48 -20.78
C ALA A 391 41.58 4.40 -20.27
N THR A 392 41.30 3.82 -19.11
CA THR A 392 42.11 2.73 -18.53
C THR A 392 42.02 1.46 -19.38
N ALA A 393 40.83 1.13 -19.89
CA ALA A 393 40.65 -0.01 -20.79
C ALA A 393 41.43 0.14 -22.11
N LEU A 394 41.42 1.34 -22.70
CA LEU A 394 42.15 1.64 -23.95
C LEU A 394 43.67 1.65 -23.78
N ALA A 395 44.16 1.98 -22.58
CA ALA A 395 45.58 1.95 -22.27
C ALA A 395 46.15 0.51 -22.17
N GLY A 396 45.32 -0.53 -22.32
CA GLY A 396 45.74 -1.93 -22.26
C GLY A 396 46.15 -2.37 -20.85
N PHE A 397 45.76 -1.63 -19.81
CA PHE A 397 46.05 -1.95 -18.43
C PHE A 397 45.10 -3.08 -17.97
N ALA A 398 45.35 -4.30 -18.42
CA ALA A 398 44.69 -5.48 -17.87
C ALA A 398 45.38 -5.83 -16.55
N PRO A 399 44.72 -5.68 -15.38
CA PRO A 399 45.25 -6.28 -14.17
C PRO A 399 45.40 -7.79 -14.44
N ASN A 400 46.54 -8.35 -14.04
CA ASN A 400 47.08 -9.66 -14.40
C ASN A 400 46.25 -10.88 -13.90
N ARG A 401 44.92 -10.73 -13.75
CA ARG A 401 43.99 -11.73 -13.27
C ARG A 401 43.39 -12.47 -14.46
N ALA A 402 43.39 -13.80 -14.37
CA ALA A 402 42.76 -14.69 -15.33
C ALA A 402 41.41 -14.12 -15.77
N ARG A 403 41.26 -13.91 -17.09
CA ARG A 403 40.07 -13.40 -17.80
C ARG A 403 38.80 -14.10 -17.29
N THR A 404 38.25 -13.61 -16.20
CA THR A 404 36.98 -14.07 -15.66
C THR A 404 35.94 -13.43 -16.55
N ARG A 405 35.21 -14.24 -17.32
CA ARG A 405 34.12 -13.73 -18.13
C ARG A 405 33.15 -12.98 -17.23
N PRO A 406 32.74 -11.76 -17.59
CA PRO A 406 31.84 -10.97 -16.77
C PRO A 406 30.54 -11.74 -16.60
N SER A 407 30.21 -12.16 -15.37
CA SER A 407 28.95 -12.80 -15.04
C SER A 407 27.95 -11.76 -14.50
N GLY A 408 26.68 -11.90 -14.89
CA GLY A 408 25.55 -11.09 -14.39
C GLY A 408 25.22 -9.84 -15.20
N GLY A 409 23.95 -9.42 -15.17
CA GLY A 409 23.43 -8.23 -15.86
C GLY A 409 22.99 -7.16 -14.88
N ASP A 410 23.97 -6.52 -14.28
CA ASP A 410 23.77 -5.23 -13.61
C ASP A 410 23.19 -4.21 -14.62
N PRO A 411 22.19 -3.40 -14.25
CA PRO A 411 21.62 -2.36 -15.11
C PRO A 411 22.64 -1.40 -15.74
N ALA A 412 23.81 -1.18 -15.12
CA ALA A 412 24.87 -0.39 -15.76
C ALA A 412 25.38 -1.06 -17.05
N ARG A 413 25.56 -2.39 -17.06
CA ARG A 413 25.97 -3.14 -18.26
C ARG A 413 24.87 -3.13 -19.33
N ILE A 414 23.60 -3.17 -18.90
CA ILE A 414 22.44 -3.04 -19.79
C ILE A 414 22.49 -1.70 -20.53
N LEU A 415 22.71 -0.60 -19.81
CA LEU A 415 22.83 0.74 -20.39
C LEU A 415 23.99 0.82 -21.39
N LEU A 416 25.17 0.29 -21.04
CA LEU A 416 26.32 0.28 -21.95
C LEU A 416 26.03 -0.51 -23.23
N PHE A 417 25.38 -1.68 -23.12
CA PHE A 417 25.00 -2.50 -24.26
C PHE A 417 23.96 -1.80 -25.15
N ARG A 418 22.93 -1.17 -24.56
CA ARG A 418 21.89 -0.42 -25.29
C ARG A 418 22.44 0.78 -26.04
N CYS A 419 23.38 1.51 -25.43
CA CYS A 419 23.98 2.72 -26.02
C CYS A 419 25.05 2.41 -27.07
N ALA A 420 25.63 1.22 -27.04
CA ALA A 420 26.59 0.75 -28.03
C ALA A 420 25.97 0.72 -29.44
N SER A 421 26.76 1.04 -30.46
CA SER A 421 26.35 0.92 -31.85
C SER A 421 26.08 -0.54 -32.25
N SER A 422 25.31 -0.77 -33.33
CA SER A 422 25.01 -2.12 -33.81
C SER A 422 26.28 -2.97 -34.05
N ALA A 423 27.34 -2.38 -34.62
CA ALA A 423 28.62 -3.04 -34.81
C ALA A 423 29.28 -3.45 -33.47
N GLN A 424 29.16 -2.60 -32.44
CA GLN A 424 29.67 -2.87 -31.10
C GLN A 424 28.86 -3.95 -30.39
N GLN A 425 27.53 -3.91 -30.49
CA GLN A 425 26.66 -4.98 -29.97
C GLN A 425 26.98 -6.33 -30.60
N HIS A 426 27.21 -6.37 -31.92
CA HIS A 426 27.61 -7.59 -32.64
C HIS A 426 28.96 -8.14 -32.18
N ALA A 427 29.90 -7.25 -31.82
CA ALA A 427 31.19 -7.63 -31.24
C ALA A 427 31.03 -8.15 -29.81
N LEU A 428 30.24 -7.46 -28.98
CA LEU A 428 29.95 -7.83 -27.58
C LEU A 428 29.29 -9.21 -27.47
N VAL A 429 28.39 -9.56 -28.40
CA VAL A 429 27.78 -10.90 -28.45
C VAL A 429 28.82 -12.01 -28.53
N ALA A 430 29.96 -11.80 -29.20
CA ALA A 430 31.03 -12.80 -29.27
C ALA A 430 31.84 -12.94 -27.98
N LEU A 431 31.80 -11.94 -27.10
CA LEU A 431 32.59 -11.89 -25.85
C LEU A 431 31.81 -12.40 -24.65
N LEU A 432 30.50 -12.22 -24.66
CA LEU A 432 29.61 -12.54 -23.55
C LEU A 432 29.12 -13.98 -23.64
N ASP A 433 29.04 -14.64 -22.48
CA ASP A 433 28.44 -15.96 -22.40
C ASP A 433 26.89 -15.88 -22.34
N PRO A 434 26.19 -16.98 -22.63
CA PRO A 434 24.72 -17.01 -22.57
C PRO A 434 24.12 -16.49 -21.24
N PRO A 435 24.68 -16.79 -20.05
CA PRO A 435 24.20 -16.22 -18.79
C PRO A 435 24.33 -14.70 -18.69
N ALA A 436 25.41 -14.10 -19.19
CA ALA A 436 25.60 -12.65 -19.18
C ALA A 436 24.72 -11.93 -20.22
N LEU A 437 24.45 -12.57 -21.37
CA LEU A 437 23.58 -12.01 -22.41
C LEU A 437 22.10 -11.96 -22.03
N ARG A 438 21.63 -12.95 -21.25
CA ARG A 438 20.23 -13.08 -20.83
C ARG A 438 19.63 -11.80 -20.22
N PRO A 439 20.21 -11.19 -19.18
CA PRO A 439 19.67 -9.95 -18.61
C PRO A 439 19.77 -8.75 -19.58
N LEU A 440 20.80 -8.69 -20.43
CA LEU A 440 20.96 -7.61 -21.43
C LEU A 440 19.81 -7.63 -22.45
N LEU A 441 19.48 -8.82 -22.95
CA LEU A 441 18.44 -9.02 -23.96
C LEU A 441 17.01 -9.03 -23.39
N THR A 442 16.89 -9.16 -22.06
CA THR A 442 15.59 -9.00 -21.37
C THR A 442 15.18 -7.54 -21.32
N ALA A 443 16.12 -6.63 -21.11
CA ALA A 443 15.84 -5.20 -20.98
C ALA A 443 15.71 -4.45 -22.32
N ALA A 444 16.27 -5.00 -23.41
CA ALA A 444 16.12 -4.45 -24.75
C ALA A 444 15.96 -5.59 -25.76
N PRO A 445 14.76 -5.77 -26.38
CA PRO A 445 14.55 -6.83 -27.34
C PRO A 445 15.48 -6.62 -28.55
N PRO A 446 16.28 -7.64 -28.93
CA PRO A 446 17.23 -7.52 -30.04
C PRO A 446 16.50 -7.39 -31.37
N ASP A 447 17.04 -6.54 -32.27
CA ASP A 447 16.58 -6.48 -33.65
C ASP A 447 16.89 -7.79 -34.41
N ARG A 448 16.38 -7.91 -35.64
CA ARG A 448 16.56 -9.11 -36.45
C ARG A 448 18.04 -9.44 -36.71
N ALA A 449 18.87 -8.44 -36.99
CA ALA A 449 20.28 -8.65 -37.31
C ALA A 449 21.07 -9.16 -36.10
N LEU A 450 20.80 -8.60 -34.92
CA LEU A 450 21.38 -9.04 -33.65
C LEU A 450 20.90 -10.43 -33.27
N ARG A 451 19.63 -10.78 -33.52
CA ARG A 451 19.10 -12.15 -33.34
C ARG A 451 19.81 -13.17 -34.25
N GLU A 452 19.99 -12.85 -35.53
CA GLU A 452 20.74 -13.68 -36.48
C GLU A 452 22.20 -13.84 -36.04
N ARG A 453 22.84 -12.77 -35.56
CA ARG A 453 24.20 -12.83 -35.01
C ARG A 453 24.29 -13.68 -33.75
N LEU A 454 23.35 -13.54 -32.82
CA LEU A 454 23.27 -14.37 -31.62
C LEU A 454 23.20 -15.86 -31.98
N ARG A 455 22.33 -16.22 -32.94
CA ARG A 455 22.23 -17.61 -33.45
C ARG A 455 23.51 -18.06 -34.13
N ALA A 456 24.18 -17.19 -34.90
CA ALA A 456 25.43 -17.52 -35.56
C ALA A 456 26.59 -17.76 -34.57
N VAL A 457 26.62 -17.05 -33.44
CA VAL A 457 27.69 -17.15 -32.44
C VAL A 457 27.43 -18.24 -31.41
N HIS A 458 26.21 -18.30 -30.86
CA HIS A 458 25.85 -19.17 -29.73
C HIS A 458 25.02 -20.40 -30.13
N GLY A 459 24.68 -20.53 -31.42
CA GLY A 459 23.92 -21.67 -31.93
C GLY A 459 22.56 -21.82 -31.23
N PRO A 460 22.14 -23.06 -30.90
CA PRO A 460 20.87 -23.33 -30.21
C PRO A 460 20.71 -22.61 -28.86
N ALA A 461 21.82 -22.34 -28.15
CA ALA A 461 21.76 -21.62 -26.87
C ALA A 461 21.19 -20.20 -27.03
N ALA A 462 21.34 -19.58 -28.21
CA ALA A 462 20.75 -18.28 -28.51
C ALA A 462 19.22 -18.27 -28.37
N ASN A 463 18.56 -19.35 -28.80
CA ASN A 463 17.10 -19.42 -28.76
C ASN A 463 16.58 -19.48 -27.31
N LEU A 464 17.29 -20.18 -26.42
CA LEU A 464 17.00 -20.19 -24.99
C LEU A 464 17.19 -18.81 -24.36
N ILE A 465 18.21 -18.05 -24.77
CA ILE A 465 18.43 -16.69 -24.28
C ILE A 465 17.27 -15.78 -24.69
N LEU A 466 16.84 -15.86 -25.96
CA LEU A 466 15.73 -15.05 -26.50
C LEU A 466 14.39 -15.40 -25.82
N ALA A 467 14.16 -16.67 -25.51
CA ALA A 467 12.92 -17.14 -24.89
C ALA A 467 12.72 -16.73 -23.42
N VAL A 468 13.77 -16.30 -22.71
CA VAL A 468 13.69 -15.87 -21.29
C VAL A 468 13.06 -14.48 -21.13
N SER A 469 13.10 -13.66 -22.18
CA SER A 469 12.63 -12.28 -22.10
C SER A 469 11.10 -12.22 -22.08
N ALA A 470 10.53 -11.55 -21.07
CA ALA A 470 9.08 -11.49 -20.84
C ALA A 470 8.33 -10.58 -21.85
N GLU A 471 9.06 -9.66 -22.51
CA GLU A 471 8.52 -8.65 -23.42
C GLU A 471 9.01 -8.88 -24.86
N GLN A 472 8.88 -10.12 -25.36
CA GLN A 472 9.18 -10.39 -26.77
C GLN A 472 8.04 -9.90 -27.67
N PRO A 473 8.36 -9.31 -28.84
CA PRO A 473 7.36 -9.05 -29.87
C PRO A 473 6.62 -10.34 -30.26
N PRO A 474 5.30 -10.29 -30.56
CA PRO A 474 4.52 -11.46 -30.96
C PRO A 474 5.15 -12.23 -32.13
N GLU A 475 5.78 -11.53 -33.07
CA GLU A 475 6.49 -12.13 -34.21
C GLU A 475 7.69 -12.96 -33.75
N THR A 476 8.44 -12.48 -32.76
CA THR A 476 9.58 -13.23 -32.19
C THR A 476 9.09 -14.44 -31.40
N VAL A 477 8.00 -14.30 -30.65
CA VAL A 477 7.39 -15.44 -29.94
C VAL A 477 6.96 -16.52 -30.94
N ALA A 478 6.29 -16.14 -32.04
CA ALA A 478 5.91 -17.07 -33.10
C ALA A 478 7.13 -17.74 -33.77
N GLU A 479 8.17 -16.97 -34.12
CA GLU A 479 9.42 -17.51 -34.67
C GLU A 479 10.10 -18.51 -33.72
N LEU A 480 10.06 -18.26 -32.40
CA LEU A 480 10.66 -19.15 -31.40
C LEU A 480 9.81 -20.41 -31.18
N LEU A 481 8.48 -20.30 -31.22
CA LEU A 481 7.58 -21.46 -31.19
C LEU A 481 7.80 -22.38 -32.41
N ASP A 482 8.06 -21.81 -33.59
CA ASP A 482 8.31 -22.56 -34.83
C ASP A 482 9.65 -23.32 -34.86
N LEU A 483 10.50 -23.13 -33.86
CA LEU A 483 11.68 -23.97 -33.67
C LEU A 483 11.34 -25.38 -33.17
N ASP A 484 10.13 -25.58 -32.64
CA ASP A 484 9.67 -26.85 -32.10
C ASP A 484 10.63 -27.42 -31.03
N ASP A 485 11.31 -26.54 -30.29
CA ASP A 485 12.28 -26.88 -29.24
C ASP A 485 11.58 -26.92 -27.85
N PRO A 486 11.55 -28.09 -27.18
CA PRO A 486 10.89 -28.24 -25.88
C PRO A 486 11.39 -27.30 -24.78
N ALA A 487 12.68 -26.96 -24.77
CA ALA A 487 13.27 -26.11 -23.74
C ALA A 487 12.94 -24.63 -23.99
N VAL A 488 12.88 -24.20 -25.26
CA VAL A 488 12.37 -22.88 -25.66
C VAL A 488 10.90 -22.74 -25.26
N ASN A 489 10.09 -23.75 -25.60
CA ASN A 489 8.67 -23.81 -25.28
C ASN A 489 8.39 -23.68 -23.77
N ALA A 490 9.18 -24.35 -22.93
CA ALA A 490 9.06 -24.23 -21.48
C ALA A 490 9.35 -22.81 -20.96
N LEU A 491 10.35 -22.14 -21.52
CA LEU A 491 10.70 -20.77 -21.15
C LEU A 491 9.63 -19.77 -21.59
N LEU A 492 9.12 -19.91 -22.82
CA LEU A 492 8.01 -19.11 -23.32
C LEU A 492 6.76 -19.28 -22.46
N PHE A 493 6.40 -20.52 -22.12
CA PHE A 493 5.27 -20.79 -21.22
C PHE A 493 5.44 -20.15 -19.84
N HIS A 494 6.66 -20.15 -19.29
CA HIS A 494 6.93 -19.62 -17.96
C HIS A 494 7.06 -18.08 -17.92
N ARG A 495 7.57 -17.44 -18.99
CA ARG A 495 7.99 -16.02 -18.97
C ARG A 495 7.25 -15.11 -19.94
N ALA A 496 6.84 -15.61 -21.11
CA ALA A 496 6.14 -14.79 -22.10
C ALA A 496 4.64 -14.72 -21.81
N ARG A 497 3.97 -13.65 -22.26
CA ARG A 497 2.50 -13.59 -22.27
C ARG A 497 2.01 -14.23 -23.57
N LEU A 498 1.38 -15.38 -23.45
CA LEU A 498 0.87 -16.14 -24.57
C LEU A 498 -0.66 -15.99 -24.64
N ASP A 499 -1.20 -16.02 -25.85
CA ASP A 499 -2.64 -16.13 -26.06
C ASP A 499 -3.12 -17.59 -25.97
N ASP A 500 -4.43 -17.79 -25.95
CA ASP A 500 -5.09 -19.09 -25.85
C ASP A 500 -4.62 -20.06 -26.95
N THR A 501 -4.34 -19.56 -28.15
CA THR A 501 -3.92 -20.38 -29.30
C THR A 501 -2.49 -20.88 -29.08
N MET A 502 -1.60 -20.01 -28.64
CA MET A 502 -0.21 -20.35 -28.34
C MET A 502 -0.09 -21.29 -27.14
N VAL A 503 -0.85 -21.05 -26.06
CA VAL A 503 -0.87 -21.96 -24.91
C VAL A 503 -1.43 -23.33 -25.30
N THR A 504 -2.49 -23.38 -26.11
CA THR A 504 -3.04 -24.64 -26.63
C THR A 504 -1.99 -25.42 -27.43
N ARG A 505 -1.31 -24.76 -28.40
CA ARG A 505 -0.24 -25.37 -29.19
C ARG A 505 0.87 -25.94 -28.31
N LEU A 506 1.30 -25.19 -27.31
CA LEU A 506 2.35 -25.62 -26.38
C LEU A 506 1.92 -26.83 -25.56
N LEU A 507 0.72 -26.81 -24.99
CA LEU A 507 0.24 -27.90 -24.13
C LEU A 507 -0.14 -29.15 -24.93
N SER A 508 -0.57 -29.03 -26.18
CA SER A 508 -0.84 -30.18 -27.06
C SER A 508 0.44 -30.79 -27.63
N GLY A 509 1.61 -30.17 -27.41
CA GLY A 509 2.86 -30.57 -28.05
C GLY A 509 2.80 -30.48 -29.57
N ALA A 510 2.03 -29.54 -30.12
CA ALA A 510 1.88 -29.39 -31.56
C ALA A 510 3.11 -28.72 -32.19
N ASP A 511 3.60 -29.31 -33.29
CA ASP A 511 4.69 -28.72 -34.07
C ASP A 511 4.22 -27.50 -34.89
N ARG A 512 5.15 -26.87 -35.63
CA ARG A 512 4.83 -25.74 -36.53
C ARG A 512 3.84 -26.06 -37.65
N THR A 513 3.58 -27.34 -37.92
CA THR A 513 2.56 -27.79 -38.89
C THR A 513 1.21 -28.03 -38.24
N GLY A 514 1.10 -27.83 -36.92
CA GLY A 514 -0.11 -28.06 -36.13
C GLY A 514 -0.35 -29.52 -35.77
N ARG A 515 0.63 -30.41 -35.95
CA ARG A 515 0.48 -31.84 -35.62
C ARG A 515 0.67 -32.06 -34.12
N PRO A 516 -0.38 -32.38 -33.35
CA PRO A 516 -0.28 -32.58 -31.89
C PRO A 516 0.64 -33.74 -31.54
N GLY A 517 1.23 -33.71 -30.34
CA GLY A 517 2.10 -34.76 -29.81
C GLY A 517 3.48 -34.90 -30.47
N THR A 518 3.82 -34.06 -31.45
CA THR A 518 5.09 -34.14 -32.19
C THR A 518 6.26 -33.51 -31.41
N VAL A 519 5.98 -32.47 -30.63
CA VAL A 519 6.98 -31.78 -29.78
C VAL A 519 6.85 -32.27 -28.34
N PRO A 520 7.87 -32.92 -27.76
CA PRO A 520 7.81 -33.38 -26.38
C PRO A 520 7.60 -32.23 -25.39
N LEU A 521 6.70 -32.41 -24.42
CA LEU A 521 6.58 -31.46 -23.31
C LEU A 521 7.77 -31.59 -22.35
N ALA A 522 8.54 -30.51 -22.20
CA ALA A 522 9.66 -30.48 -21.27
C ALA A 522 9.20 -30.52 -19.80
N SER A 523 9.95 -31.22 -18.96
CA SER A 523 9.65 -31.33 -17.51
C SER A 523 9.58 -29.97 -16.81
N ALA A 524 10.34 -28.96 -17.27
CA ALA A 524 10.28 -27.61 -16.75
C ALA A 524 8.92 -26.95 -16.98
N LEU A 525 8.32 -27.14 -18.17
CA LEU A 525 6.97 -26.64 -18.48
C LEU A 525 5.95 -27.28 -17.56
N LEU A 526 5.99 -28.61 -17.42
CA LEU A 526 5.11 -29.35 -16.53
C LEU A 526 5.27 -28.90 -15.07
N GLY A 527 6.52 -28.65 -14.63
CA GLY A 527 6.81 -28.14 -13.29
C GLY A 527 6.31 -26.71 -13.04
N CYS A 528 6.28 -25.85 -14.06
CA CYS A 528 5.65 -24.52 -13.98
C CYS A 528 4.12 -24.65 -13.89
N LEU A 529 3.54 -25.53 -14.70
CA LEU A 529 2.11 -25.81 -14.64
C LEU A 529 1.69 -26.38 -13.28
N GLU A 530 2.49 -27.25 -12.67
CA GLU A 530 2.20 -27.86 -11.37
C GLU A 530 2.30 -26.88 -10.20
N ARG A 531 3.25 -25.94 -10.23
CA ARG A 531 3.49 -24.96 -9.16
C ARG A 531 2.68 -23.67 -9.28
N ASP A 532 1.85 -23.54 -10.32
CA ASP A 532 1.13 -22.31 -10.66
C ASP A 532 2.08 -21.11 -10.88
N GLU A 533 3.20 -21.37 -11.56
CA GLU A 533 4.25 -20.37 -11.79
C GLU A 533 4.18 -19.77 -13.20
N GLY A 534 4.09 -18.44 -13.26
CA GLY A 534 4.18 -17.67 -14.51
C GLY A 534 2.84 -17.06 -14.95
N PRO A 535 2.85 -16.24 -16.01
CA PRO A 535 1.67 -15.49 -16.45
C PRO A 535 0.60 -16.38 -17.10
N ASN A 536 0.98 -17.53 -17.66
CA ASN A 536 0.09 -18.40 -18.43
C ASN A 536 -0.54 -19.52 -17.60
N SER A 537 -0.19 -19.64 -16.31
CA SER A 537 -0.57 -20.79 -15.47
C SER A 537 -2.07 -20.90 -15.22
N ARG A 538 -2.79 -19.77 -15.18
CA ARG A 538 -4.25 -19.69 -15.08
C ARG A 538 -4.93 -20.02 -16.40
N LEU A 539 -4.48 -19.40 -17.49
CA LEU A 539 -4.99 -19.67 -18.83
C LEU A 539 -4.81 -21.15 -19.20
N ALA A 540 -3.68 -21.74 -18.81
CA ALA A 540 -3.38 -23.15 -19.01
C ALA A 540 -4.42 -24.08 -18.37
N VAL A 541 -5.06 -23.71 -17.25
CA VAL A 541 -6.11 -24.53 -16.64
C VAL A 541 -7.32 -24.68 -17.57
N ASP A 542 -7.60 -23.66 -18.38
CA ASP A 542 -8.76 -23.62 -19.26
C ASP A 542 -8.53 -24.29 -20.60
N VAL A 543 -7.31 -24.23 -21.14
CA VAL A 543 -6.97 -24.79 -22.46
C VAL A 543 -6.31 -26.18 -22.39
N ALA A 544 -5.76 -26.57 -21.23
CA ALA A 544 -5.15 -27.89 -21.03
C ALA A 544 -6.06 -29.11 -21.26
N PRO A 545 -7.39 -29.07 -21.07
CA PRO A 545 -8.25 -30.21 -21.39
C PRO A 545 -8.13 -30.69 -22.84
N ALA A 546 -7.75 -29.81 -23.77
CA ALA A 546 -7.49 -30.14 -25.17
C ALA A 546 -6.10 -30.77 -25.42
N SER A 547 -5.27 -30.95 -24.40
CA SER A 547 -3.95 -31.59 -24.53
C SER A 547 -4.09 -33.11 -24.57
N ASP A 548 -3.40 -33.73 -25.54
CA ASP A 548 -3.29 -35.19 -25.61
C ASP A 548 -2.28 -35.80 -24.66
N ASP A 549 -1.47 -35.00 -23.96
CA ASP A 549 -0.49 -35.50 -23.00
C ASP A 549 -1.16 -35.83 -21.64
N PRO A 550 -1.16 -37.11 -21.20
CA PRO A 550 -1.82 -37.51 -19.95
C PRO A 550 -1.22 -36.84 -18.71
N ARG A 551 0.02 -36.35 -18.76
CA ARG A 551 0.67 -35.63 -17.64
C ARG A 551 0.08 -34.24 -17.46
N VAL A 552 -0.24 -33.54 -18.56
CA VAL A 552 -0.91 -32.22 -18.52
C VAL A 552 -2.31 -32.37 -17.95
N ALA A 553 -3.07 -33.34 -18.47
CA ALA A 553 -4.39 -33.67 -17.96
C ALA A 553 -4.35 -33.96 -16.45
N ARG A 554 -3.39 -34.78 -15.97
CA ARG A 554 -3.19 -35.03 -14.54
C ARG A 554 -2.94 -33.76 -13.73
N ILE A 555 -2.00 -32.91 -14.16
CA ILE A 555 -1.65 -31.67 -13.44
C ILE A 555 -2.88 -30.76 -13.35
N VAL A 556 -3.60 -30.59 -14.46
CA VAL A 556 -4.80 -29.74 -14.50
C VAL A 556 -5.94 -30.34 -13.68
N LEU A 557 -6.16 -31.65 -13.69
CA LEU A 557 -7.14 -32.30 -12.83
C LEU A 557 -6.80 -32.15 -11.34
N ARG A 558 -5.52 -32.19 -10.98
CA ARG A 558 -5.07 -31.95 -9.60
C ARG A 558 -5.23 -30.48 -9.19
N ARG A 559 -5.06 -29.55 -10.14
CA ARG A 559 -5.19 -28.10 -9.91
C ARG A 559 -6.63 -27.60 -9.93
N ARG A 560 -7.48 -28.18 -10.79
CA ARG A 560 -8.93 -27.98 -10.77
C ARG A 560 -9.56 -28.70 -9.58
N ALA A 561 -8.90 -29.74 -9.06
CA ALA A 561 -9.35 -30.60 -7.98
C ALA A 561 -10.82 -31.00 -8.17
N LEU A 562 -11.13 -31.94 -9.06
CA LEU A 562 -12.53 -32.31 -9.30
C LEU A 562 -13.16 -32.88 -8.01
N HIS A 563 -14.03 -32.10 -7.38
CA HIS A 563 -14.61 -32.40 -6.07
C HIS A 563 -15.88 -33.26 -6.19
N THR A 564 -16.59 -33.16 -7.29
CA THR A 564 -17.87 -33.84 -7.53
C THR A 564 -17.73 -35.02 -8.49
N GLU A 565 -18.63 -36.00 -8.36
CA GLU A 565 -18.75 -37.09 -9.34
C GLU A 565 -19.09 -36.55 -10.73
N ALA A 566 -19.94 -35.52 -10.83
CA ALA A 566 -20.30 -34.88 -12.09
C ALA A 566 -19.10 -34.25 -12.80
N GLY A 567 -18.26 -33.50 -12.07
CA GLY A 567 -17.02 -32.92 -12.60
C GLY A 567 -16.07 -34.00 -13.14
N ARG A 568 -15.88 -35.09 -12.37
CA ARG A 568 -15.08 -36.25 -12.78
C ARG A 568 -15.61 -36.92 -14.04
N LEU A 569 -16.92 -37.15 -14.13
CA LEU A 569 -17.54 -37.79 -15.29
C LEU A 569 -17.48 -36.91 -16.54
N ARG A 570 -17.67 -35.59 -16.41
CA ARG A 570 -17.49 -34.64 -17.52
C ARG A 570 -16.06 -34.66 -18.04
N ALA A 571 -15.07 -34.63 -17.15
CA ALA A 571 -13.68 -34.72 -17.54
C ALA A 571 -13.34 -36.03 -18.29
N LEU A 572 -13.94 -37.16 -17.88
CA LEU A 572 -13.79 -38.44 -18.59
C LEU A 572 -14.49 -38.42 -19.96
N LEU A 573 -15.70 -37.86 -20.06
CA LEU A 573 -16.46 -37.74 -21.31
C LEU A 573 -15.79 -36.79 -22.30
N ASP A 574 -15.32 -35.63 -21.84
CA ASP A 574 -14.53 -34.70 -22.65
C ASP A 574 -13.26 -35.40 -23.17
N ARG A 575 -12.54 -36.12 -22.29
CA ARG A 575 -11.37 -36.90 -22.70
C ARG A 575 -11.70 -38.01 -23.69
N TRP A 576 -12.86 -38.66 -23.54
CA TRP A 576 -13.32 -39.69 -24.46
C TRP A 576 -13.65 -39.11 -25.84
N ARG A 577 -14.33 -37.95 -25.89
CA ARG A 577 -14.62 -37.24 -27.13
C ARG A 577 -13.35 -36.85 -27.86
N ASP A 578 -12.35 -36.36 -27.12
CA ASP A 578 -11.18 -35.74 -27.72
C ASP A 578 -10.09 -36.78 -28.07
N ALA A 579 -9.91 -37.82 -27.26
CA ALA A 579 -8.83 -38.81 -27.40
C ALA A 579 -9.27 -40.29 -27.36
N GLY A 580 -10.58 -40.54 -27.39
CA GLY A 580 -11.15 -41.90 -27.44
C GLY A 580 -10.93 -42.74 -26.16
N PRO A 581 -11.24 -44.05 -26.22
CA PRO A 581 -11.13 -44.95 -25.07
C PRO A 581 -9.67 -45.09 -24.57
N ASP A 582 -8.69 -45.04 -25.47
CA ASP A 582 -7.27 -45.15 -25.09
C ASP A 582 -6.81 -43.92 -24.30
N GLY A 583 -7.29 -42.72 -24.65
CA GLY A 583 -7.02 -41.49 -23.91
C GLY A 583 -7.58 -41.50 -22.50
N VAL A 584 -8.76 -42.10 -22.32
CA VAL A 584 -9.38 -42.30 -21.00
C VAL A 584 -8.64 -43.36 -20.18
N ARG A 585 -8.23 -44.47 -20.81
CA ARG A 585 -7.41 -45.51 -20.15
C ARG A 585 -6.08 -44.94 -19.65
N ALA A 586 -5.39 -44.17 -20.48
CA ALA A 586 -4.13 -43.51 -20.11
C ALA A 586 -4.32 -42.54 -18.94
N LEU A 587 -5.41 -41.76 -18.92
CA LEU A 587 -5.72 -40.82 -17.85
C LEU A 587 -5.94 -41.54 -16.50
N ILE A 588 -6.68 -42.65 -16.52
CA ILE A 588 -6.95 -43.47 -15.32
C ILE A 588 -5.67 -44.15 -14.82
N ASP A 589 -4.92 -44.76 -15.72
CA ASP A 589 -3.68 -45.47 -15.36
C ASP A 589 -2.60 -44.49 -14.85
N GLU A 590 -2.61 -43.25 -15.32
CA GLU A 590 -1.74 -42.18 -14.82
C GLU A 590 -2.19 -41.65 -13.45
N ALA A 591 -3.50 -41.46 -13.23
CA ALA A 591 -4.04 -41.05 -11.94
C ALA A 591 -3.82 -42.09 -10.84
N THR A 592 -3.79 -43.38 -11.20
CA THR A 592 -3.62 -44.50 -10.27
C THR A 592 -2.15 -44.88 -10.00
N ARG A 593 -1.21 -44.50 -10.87
CA ARG A 593 0.21 -44.93 -10.81
C ARG A 593 1.02 -44.41 -9.62
N HIS A 594 0.55 -43.40 -8.88
CA HIS A 594 1.38 -42.69 -7.90
C HIS A 594 1.04 -42.87 -6.42
N GLY A 595 0.15 -43.80 -6.03
CA GLY A 595 -0.07 -44.13 -4.61
C GLY A 595 -0.31 -42.92 -3.71
N LEU A 596 -0.87 -41.85 -4.26
CA LEU A 596 -1.18 -40.63 -3.54
C LEU A 596 -2.18 -40.99 -2.45
N GLU A 597 -1.90 -40.55 -1.21
CA GLU A 597 -2.87 -40.62 -0.11
C GLU A 597 -4.25 -40.16 -0.63
N ASP A 598 -5.31 -40.91 -0.28
CA ASP A 598 -6.67 -40.83 -0.86
C ASP A 598 -7.22 -39.41 -1.08
N SER A 599 -6.75 -38.43 -0.30
CA SER A 599 -7.19 -37.04 -0.36
C SER A 599 -6.76 -36.25 -1.62
N ARG A 600 -5.77 -36.71 -2.41
CA ARG A 600 -5.26 -35.97 -3.59
C ARG A 600 -5.44 -36.69 -4.93
N ASN A 601 -6.07 -37.87 -4.92
CA ASN A 601 -6.37 -38.58 -6.17
C ASN A 601 -7.58 -37.91 -6.86
N PRO A 602 -7.45 -37.42 -8.11
CA PRO A 602 -8.55 -36.81 -8.83
C PRO A 602 -9.69 -37.79 -9.17
N PHE A 603 -9.47 -39.11 -9.11
CA PHE A 603 -10.47 -40.14 -9.38
C PHE A 603 -10.55 -41.19 -8.25
N PRO A 604 -11.61 -41.17 -7.43
CA PRO A 604 -11.89 -42.21 -6.45
C PRO A 604 -12.04 -43.60 -7.08
N ALA A 605 -11.85 -44.66 -6.27
CA ALA A 605 -11.90 -46.05 -6.73
C ALA A 605 -13.20 -46.41 -7.48
N GLU A 606 -14.35 -45.90 -7.04
CA GLU A 606 -15.64 -46.13 -7.72
C GLU A 606 -15.69 -45.47 -9.10
N THR A 607 -15.16 -44.25 -9.25
CA THR A 607 -15.07 -43.59 -10.56
C THR A 607 -14.12 -44.34 -11.49
N VAL A 608 -12.99 -44.84 -10.99
CA VAL A 608 -12.07 -45.68 -11.75
C VAL A 608 -12.74 -46.99 -12.21
N LYS A 609 -13.48 -47.64 -11.32
CA LYS A 609 -14.21 -48.87 -11.62
C LYS A 609 -15.27 -48.65 -12.70
N LEU A 610 -16.06 -47.59 -12.56
CA LEU A 610 -17.06 -47.21 -13.57
C LEU A 610 -16.41 -46.90 -14.92
N ALA A 611 -15.32 -46.14 -14.93
CA ALA A 611 -14.64 -45.79 -16.16
C ALA A 611 -13.98 -47.01 -16.84
N ARG A 612 -13.46 -47.98 -16.08
CA ARG A 612 -12.99 -49.28 -16.61
C ARG A 612 -14.15 -50.09 -17.19
N ALA A 613 -15.29 -50.18 -16.51
CA ALA A 613 -16.47 -50.85 -17.04
C ALA A 613 -16.96 -50.20 -18.35
N ALA A 614 -16.93 -48.87 -18.43
CA ALA A 614 -17.24 -48.17 -19.67
C ALA A 614 -16.24 -48.49 -20.80
N LEU A 615 -14.94 -48.60 -20.50
CA LEU A 615 -13.89 -48.97 -21.48
C LEU A 615 -14.02 -50.38 -22.04
N ASP A 616 -14.66 -51.29 -21.31
CA ASP A 616 -14.86 -52.69 -21.71
C ASP A 616 -16.18 -52.90 -22.49
N ASP A 617 -17.04 -51.88 -22.55
CA ASP A 617 -18.31 -51.91 -23.28
C ASP A 617 -18.21 -51.27 -24.68
N VAL A 618 -19.03 -51.76 -25.61
CA VAL A 618 -19.10 -51.26 -27.00
C VAL A 618 -19.67 -49.84 -27.04
N ASP A 619 -20.53 -49.45 -26.09
CA ASP A 619 -21.10 -48.12 -25.94
C ASP A 619 -20.72 -47.48 -24.59
N GLY A 620 -19.43 -47.54 -24.26
CA GLY A 620 -18.86 -46.92 -23.06
C GLY A 620 -19.28 -45.46 -22.78
N PRO A 621 -19.31 -44.56 -23.79
CA PRO A 621 -19.80 -43.19 -23.58
C PRO A 621 -21.24 -43.13 -23.07
N ALA A 622 -22.14 -44.01 -23.54
CA ALA A 622 -23.51 -44.04 -23.07
C ALA A 622 -23.61 -44.40 -21.58
N ILE A 623 -22.74 -45.28 -21.07
CA ILE A 623 -22.65 -45.61 -19.64
C ILE A 623 -22.26 -44.38 -18.82
N LEU A 624 -21.24 -43.64 -19.25
CA LEU A 624 -20.79 -42.42 -18.58
C LEU A 624 -21.83 -41.30 -18.67
N HIS A 625 -22.49 -41.13 -19.81
CA HIS A 625 -23.59 -40.18 -19.98
C HIS A 625 -24.80 -40.52 -19.11
N ALA A 626 -25.19 -41.79 -19.03
CA ALA A 626 -26.27 -42.25 -18.18
C ALA A 626 -25.98 -41.94 -16.71
N ARG A 627 -24.76 -42.24 -16.25
CA ARG A 627 -24.34 -41.91 -14.88
C ARG A 627 -24.27 -40.41 -14.63
N LEU A 628 -23.73 -39.63 -15.59
CA LEU A 628 -23.70 -38.18 -15.49
C LEU A 628 -25.11 -37.60 -15.37
N ALA A 629 -26.07 -38.11 -16.15
CA ALA A 629 -27.47 -37.70 -16.07
C ALA A 629 -28.08 -37.98 -14.69
N GLU A 630 -27.79 -39.13 -14.07
CA GLU A 630 -28.24 -39.45 -12.71
C GLU A 630 -27.72 -38.44 -11.67
N VAL A 631 -26.42 -38.15 -11.70
CA VAL A 631 -25.76 -37.30 -10.69
C VAL A 631 -25.91 -35.80 -10.96
N THR A 632 -26.44 -35.40 -12.12
CA THR A 632 -26.75 -34.00 -12.47
C THR A 632 -28.25 -33.71 -12.46
N THR A 633 -29.07 -34.65 -11.98
CA THR A 633 -30.48 -34.36 -11.70
C THR A 633 -30.59 -33.21 -10.68
N PRO A 634 -31.63 -32.36 -10.76
CA PRO A 634 -31.81 -31.28 -9.79
C PRO A 634 -31.78 -31.73 -8.33
N ALA A 635 -32.36 -32.90 -8.03
CA ALA A 635 -32.33 -33.51 -6.70
C ALA A 635 -30.92 -33.93 -6.26
N ALA A 636 -30.10 -34.47 -7.17
CA ALA A 636 -28.72 -34.84 -6.87
C ALA A 636 -27.84 -33.61 -6.61
N ILE A 637 -28.01 -32.54 -7.40
CA ILE A 637 -27.29 -31.27 -7.20
C ILE A 637 -27.65 -30.65 -5.84
N VAL A 638 -28.93 -30.61 -5.49
CA VAL A 638 -29.38 -30.15 -4.16
C VAL A 638 -28.77 -30.99 -3.04
N THR A 639 -28.72 -32.31 -3.22
CA THR A 639 -28.12 -33.22 -2.23
C THR A 639 -26.61 -32.98 -2.09
N ALA A 640 -25.90 -32.74 -3.20
CA ALA A 640 -24.47 -32.42 -3.21
C ALA A 640 -24.17 -31.08 -2.52
N LEU A 641 -25.00 -30.06 -2.76
CA LEU A 641 -24.89 -28.75 -2.11
C LEU A 641 -25.10 -28.83 -0.59
N ARG A 642 -25.91 -29.78 -0.11
CA ARG A 642 -26.11 -30.05 1.33
C ARG A 642 -24.96 -30.83 1.99
N GLY A 643 -23.94 -31.22 1.21
CA GLY A 643 -22.75 -31.89 1.70
C GLY A 643 -21.80 -30.98 2.48
N PRO A 644 -20.50 -31.28 2.53
CA PRO A 644 -19.51 -30.46 3.21
C PRO A 644 -19.50 -29.03 2.66
N ALA A 645 -19.75 -28.06 3.53
CA ALA A 645 -20.11 -26.73 3.12
C ALA A 645 -18.98 -25.91 2.42
N HIS A 646 -17.72 -26.34 2.52
CA HIS A 646 -16.61 -25.79 1.72
C HIS A 646 -16.62 -26.21 0.25
N ALA A 647 -17.51 -27.13 -0.15
CA ALA A 647 -17.59 -27.66 -1.51
C ALA A 647 -18.70 -27.00 -2.36
N ALA A 648 -19.51 -26.08 -1.80
CA ALA A 648 -20.68 -25.56 -2.51
C ALA A 648 -20.34 -24.79 -3.80
N ASP A 649 -19.32 -23.92 -3.76
CA ASP A 649 -18.82 -23.22 -4.96
C ASP A 649 -18.37 -24.21 -6.05
N LEU A 650 -17.74 -25.29 -5.63
CA LEU A 650 -17.19 -26.34 -6.49
C LEU A 650 -18.31 -27.17 -7.10
N VAL A 651 -19.35 -27.48 -6.33
CA VAL A 651 -20.55 -28.17 -6.83
C VAL A 651 -21.23 -27.36 -7.93
N LEU A 652 -21.41 -26.04 -7.73
CA LEU A 652 -22.00 -25.17 -8.75
C LEU A 652 -21.14 -25.06 -10.01
N ALA A 653 -19.82 -25.00 -9.86
CA ALA A 653 -18.90 -24.95 -10.99
C ALA A 653 -18.86 -26.28 -11.78
N GLU A 654 -18.95 -27.42 -11.11
CA GLU A 654 -18.71 -28.73 -11.70
C GLU A 654 -19.97 -29.48 -12.14
N CYS A 655 -21.14 -29.20 -11.55
CA CYS A 655 -22.39 -29.92 -11.84
C CYS A 655 -23.14 -29.39 -13.07
N GLY A 656 -22.64 -28.33 -13.72
CA GLY A 656 -23.24 -27.70 -14.89
C GLY A 656 -24.19 -26.56 -14.50
N PRO A 657 -25.06 -26.11 -15.42
CA PRO A 657 -26.00 -25.01 -15.15
C PRO A 657 -26.82 -25.29 -13.88
N PRO A 658 -26.81 -24.39 -12.88
CA PRO A 658 -27.53 -24.63 -11.64
C PRO A 658 -29.04 -24.75 -11.89
N PRO A 659 -29.74 -25.72 -11.27
CA PRO A 659 -31.17 -25.92 -11.44
C PRO A 659 -31.96 -24.88 -10.62
N TRP A 660 -31.93 -23.61 -11.04
CA TRP A 660 -32.41 -22.47 -10.26
C TRP A 660 -33.80 -22.64 -9.66
N ASP A 661 -34.77 -23.14 -10.44
CA ASP A 661 -36.14 -23.35 -9.96
C ASP A 661 -36.19 -24.32 -8.78
N THR A 662 -35.43 -25.43 -8.86
CA THR A 662 -35.35 -26.41 -7.77
C THR A 662 -34.59 -25.85 -6.56
N LEU A 663 -33.55 -25.05 -6.79
CA LEU A 663 -32.81 -24.37 -5.73
C LEU A 663 -33.71 -23.38 -4.96
N ILE A 664 -34.52 -22.59 -5.68
CA ILE A 664 -35.51 -21.67 -5.11
C ILE A 664 -36.56 -22.42 -4.28
N GLU A 665 -37.16 -23.48 -4.85
CA GLU A 665 -38.14 -24.31 -4.14
C GLU A 665 -37.56 -24.92 -2.87
N THR A 666 -36.34 -25.44 -2.94
CA THR A 666 -35.69 -26.11 -1.81
C THR A 666 -35.38 -25.12 -0.68
N LEU A 667 -34.81 -23.96 -1.01
CA LEU A 667 -34.51 -22.92 -0.02
C LEU A 667 -35.76 -22.43 0.70
N THR A 668 -36.91 -22.38 -0.01
CA THR A 668 -38.20 -21.98 0.58
C THR A 668 -38.72 -23.02 1.57
N ARG A 669 -38.48 -24.31 1.32
CA ARG A 669 -38.92 -25.42 2.19
C ARG A 669 -38.01 -25.62 3.40
N ASP A 670 -36.69 -25.45 3.22
CA ASP A 670 -35.68 -25.79 4.22
C ASP A 670 -34.46 -24.85 4.11
N PRO A 671 -34.18 -24.03 5.13
CA PRO A 671 -33.10 -23.06 5.09
C PRO A 671 -31.73 -23.75 5.03
N TRP A 672 -30.90 -23.36 4.07
CA TRP A 672 -29.55 -23.92 3.90
C TRP A 672 -28.54 -23.38 4.92
N PRO A 673 -27.45 -24.12 5.19
CA PRO A 673 -26.29 -23.58 5.90
C PRO A 673 -25.73 -22.33 5.23
N ASP A 674 -25.22 -21.38 6.01
CA ASP A 674 -24.78 -20.06 5.52
C ASP A 674 -23.73 -20.15 4.40
N GLN A 675 -22.77 -21.05 4.52
CA GLN A 675 -21.72 -21.27 3.51
C GLN A 675 -22.26 -21.73 2.15
N VAL A 676 -23.29 -22.59 2.15
CA VAL A 676 -23.94 -23.04 0.90
C VAL A 676 -24.72 -21.89 0.28
N ARG A 677 -25.41 -21.10 1.12
CA ARG A 677 -26.12 -19.91 0.67
C ARG A 677 -25.17 -18.90 0.05
N ASP A 678 -24.05 -18.60 0.71
CA ASP A 678 -23.02 -17.67 0.25
C ASP A 678 -22.45 -18.06 -1.12
N ALA A 679 -22.12 -19.34 -1.31
CA ALA A 679 -21.68 -19.87 -2.60
C ALA A 679 -22.70 -19.66 -3.72
N VAL A 680 -23.97 -19.95 -3.41
CA VAL A 680 -25.07 -19.84 -4.39
C VAL A 680 -25.36 -18.39 -4.76
N VAL A 681 -25.33 -17.45 -3.81
CA VAL A 681 -25.56 -16.01 -4.10
C VAL A 681 -24.35 -15.34 -4.74
N ALA A 682 -23.15 -15.87 -4.54
CA ALA A 682 -21.94 -15.43 -5.21
C ALA A 682 -21.89 -15.85 -6.69
N HIS A 683 -22.70 -16.82 -7.11
CA HIS A 683 -22.72 -17.28 -8.50
C HIS A 683 -23.13 -16.13 -9.46
N PRO A 684 -22.39 -15.90 -10.58
CA PRO A 684 -22.64 -14.78 -11.51
C PRO A 684 -24.03 -14.74 -12.11
N ASP A 685 -24.66 -15.90 -12.29
CA ASP A 685 -26.01 -16.06 -12.87
C ASP A 685 -27.11 -16.28 -11.81
N CYS A 686 -26.80 -16.08 -10.52
CA CYS A 686 -27.78 -16.30 -9.45
C CYS A 686 -29.03 -15.39 -9.63
N PRO A 687 -30.25 -15.96 -9.64
CA PRO A 687 -31.50 -15.23 -9.84
C PRO A 687 -31.84 -14.32 -8.66
N ARG A 688 -32.63 -13.27 -8.93
CA ARG A 688 -32.96 -12.22 -7.96
C ARG A 688 -33.64 -12.77 -6.71
N GLU A 689 -34.48 -13.78 -6.84
CA GLU A 689 -35.21 -14.44 -5.75
C GLU A 689 -34.25 -15.02 -4.71
N LEU A 690 -33.18 -15.70 -5.14
CA LEU A 690 -32.16 -16.26 -4.26
C LEU A 690 -31.26 -15.18 -3.65
N LEU A 691 -30.94 -14.13 -4.41
CA LEU A 691 -30.20 -12.98 -3.88
C LEU A 691 -30.98 -12.28 -2.76
N LEU A 692 -32.31 -12.11 -2.92
CA LEU A 692 -33.19 -11.56 -1.89
C LEU A 692 -33.27 -12.46 -0.66
N ALA A 693 -33.37 -13.78 -0.85
CA ALA A 693 -33.31 -14.72 0.26
C ALA A 693 -31.94 -14.66 0.97
N GLY A 694 -30.85 -14.52 0.22
CA GLY A 694 -29.50 -14.29 0.74
C GLY A 694 -29.40 -13.07 1.66
N LEU A 695 -30.00 -11.95 1.24
CA LEU A 695 -30.06 -10.74 2.07
C LEU A 695 -30.85 -10.96 3.36
N ALA A 696 -31.98 -11.69 3.31
CA ALA A 696 -32.84 -11.95 4.46
C ALA A 696 -32.16 -12.77 5.57
N PHE A 697 -31.08 -13.48 5.23
CA PHE A 697 -30.28 -14.29 6.14
C PHE A 697 -28.78 -13.95 6.02
N ALA A 698 -28.45 -12.67 5.85
CA ALA A 698 -27.07 -12.26 5.63
C ALA A 698 -26.22 -12.60 6.88
N PRO A 699 -25.06 -13.26 6.72
CA PRO A 699 -24.19 -13.57 7.85
C PRO A 699 -23.75 -12.28 8.56
N GLU A 700 -23.50 -12.39 9.86
CA GLU A 700 -23.08 -11.26 10.69
C GLU A 700 -21.76 -10.61 10.23
N GLN A 701 -20.96 -11.33 9.43
CA GLN A 701 -19.66 -10.89 8.92
C GLN A 701 -19.80 -10.12 7.60
N PRO A 702 -19.67 -8.78 7.61
CA PRO A 702 -20.01 -7.94 6.45
C PRO A 702 -19.12 -8.19 5.23
N GLN A 703 -17.88 -8.66 5.42
CA GLN A 703 -16.93 -8.85 4.33
C GLN A 703 -17.35 -9.92 3.32
N HIS A 704 -18.04 -10.98 3.77
CA HIS A 704 -18.52 -12.06 2.90
C HIS A 704 -19.72 -11.59 2.08
N VAL A 705 -20.66 -10.90 2.73
CA VAL A 705 -21.86 -10.33 2.10
C VAL A 705 -21.49 -9.27 1.07
N ARG A 706 -20.45 -8.49 1.35
CA ARG A 706 -20.06 -7.36 0.51
C ARG A 706 -19.66 -7.77 -0.90
N ALA A 707 -18.93 -8.86 -1.09
CA ALA A 707 -18.43 -9.20 -2.42
C ALA A 707 -19.57 -9.46 -3.42
N TRP A 708 -20.50 -10.34 -3.06
CA TRP A 708 -21.58 -10.74 -3.97
C TRP A 708 -22.69 -9.69 -4.07
N VAL A 709 -23.02 -8.96 -2.99
CA VAL A 709 -24.04 -7.89 -3.05
C VAL A 709 -23.59 -6.78 -4.00
N TRP A 710 -22.31 -6.40 -3.97
CA TRP A 710 -21.79 -5.39 -4.88
C TRP A 710 -21.77 -5.88 -6.33
N ALA A 711 -21.34 -7.13 -6.57
CA ALA A 711 -21.44 -7.73 -7.90
C ALA A 711 -22.90 -7.78 -8.41
N ALA A 712 -23.87 -8.07 -7.53
CA ALA A 712 -25.29 -8.09 -7.86
C ALA A 712 -25.87 -6.69 -8.14
N LEU A 713 -25.43 -5.66 -7.41
CA LEU A 713 -25.79 -4.26 -7.67
C LEU A 713 -25.17 -3.78 -9.00
N ASP A 714 -23.91 -4.11 -9.27
CA ASP A 714 -23.18 -3.71 -10.48
C ASP A 714 -23.82 -4.30 -11.75
N ARG A 715 -24.32 -5.54 -11.69
CA ARG A 715 -25.06 -6.18 -12.79
C ARG A 715 -26.56 -5.85 -12.81
N GLY A 716 -27.07 -5.06 -11.87
CA GLY A 716 -28.48 -4.69 -11.78
C GLY A 716 -29.44 -5.81 -11.33
N ALA A 717 -28.92 -6.93 -10.83
CA ALA A 717 -29.73 -8.05 -10.31
C ALA A 717 -30.36 -7.72 -8.94
N LEU A 718 -29.72 -6.84 -8.16
CA LEU A 718 -30.28 -6.23 -6.96
C LEU A 718 -30.35 -4.71 -7.12
N THR A 719 -31.28 -4.11 -6.38
CA THR A 719 -31.32 -2.67 -6.15
C THR A 719 -30.93 -2.35 -4.71
N VAL A 720 -30.57 -1.10 -4.43
CA VAL A 720 -30.33 -0.69 -3.05
C VAL A 720 -31.61 -0.74 -2.21
N GLU A 721 -32.78 -0.56 -2.82
CA GLU A 721 -34.05 -0.71 -2.11
C GLU A 721 -34.23 -2.15 -1.61
N ASP A 722 -33.78 -3.14 -2.39
CA ASP A 722 -33.76 -4.55 -1.96
C ASP A 722 -32.86 -4.74 -0.74
N VAL A 723 -31.67 -4.13 -0.71
CA VAL A 723 -30.77 -4.18 0.45
C VAL A 723 -31.44 -3.57 1.69
N VAL A 724 -32.05 -2.39 1.57
CA VAL A 724 -32.66 -1.70 2.72
C VAL A 724 -33.93 -2.42 3.22
N ARG A 725 -34.72 -3.01 2.31
CA ARG A 725 -35.99 -3.70 2.64
C ARG A 725 -35.81 -5.13 3.10
N THR A 726 -34.78 -5.83 2.63
CA THR A 726 -34.68 -7.28 2.79
C THR A 726 -33.49 -7.69 3.63
N CYS A 727 -32.41 -6.90 3.66
CA CYS A 727 -31.21 -7.30 4.40
C CYS A 727 -31.43 -7.29 5.92
N ARG A 728 -31.12 -8.43 6.55
CA ARG A 728 -31.17 -8.64 8.00
C ARG A 728 -29.86 -9.29 8.46
N PRO A 729 -29.31 -8.89 9.63
CA PRO A 729 -29.79 -7.81 10.50
C PRO A 729 -29.53 -6.41 9.93
N ALA A 730 -30.27 -5.40 10.42
CA ALA A 730 -30.22 -4.01 9.93
C ALA A 730 -28.80 -3.43 9.90
N ARG A 731 -27.93 -3.86 10.83
CA ARG A 731 -26.52 -3.45 10.86
C ARG A 731 -25.75 -3.87 9.61
N VAL A 732 -26.03 -5.04 9.02
CA VAL A 732 -25.33 -5.51 7.81
C VAL A 732 -25.75 -4.65 6.63
N ALA A 733 -27.05 -4.38 6.49
CA ALA A 733 -27.56 -3.43 5.50
C ALA A 733 -26.90 -2.05 5.65
N PHE A 734 -26.83 -1.56 6.89
CA PHE A 734 -26.18 -0.29 7.21
C PHE A 734 -24.69 -0.30 6.84
N ASP A 735 -23.94 -1.34 7.20
CA ASP A 735 -22.51 -1.44 6.93
C ASP A 735 -22.20 -1.60 5.43
N LEU A 736 -23.04 -2.32 4.68
CA LEU A 736 -22.94 -2.41 3.21
C LEU A 736 -23.09 -1.04 2.55
N LEU A 737 -24.02 -0.21 3.07
CA LEU A 737 -24.34 1.11 2.52
C LEU A 737 -23.41 2.23 3.04
N ALA A 738 -22.92 2.12 4.27
CA ALA A 738 -22.04 3.09 4.90
C ALA A 738 -20.55 2.81 4.64
N GLY A 739 -20.19 1.54 4.40
CA GLY A 739 -18.84 1.00 4.30
C GLY A 739 -18.02 1.43 3.08
N SER A 740 -18.52 2.31 2.21
CA SER A 740 -17.71 2.96 1.16
C SER A 740 -17.17 4.33 1.58
N ALA A 741 -17.77 5.00 2.57
CA ALA A 741 -17.54 6.44 2.78
C ALA A 741 -16.74 6.83 4.03
N ILE A 742 -16.57 5.94 5.03
CA ILE A 742 -16.18 6.42 6.38
C ILE A 742 -14.99 5.68 7.04
N ILE A 743 -14.72 4.39 6.80
CA ILE A 743 -13.73 3.65 7.62
C ILE A 743 -12.86 2.68 6.77
N GLU A 744 -11.53 2.87 6.87
CA GLU A 744 -10.44 1.87 6.68
C GLU A 744 -10.19 1.19 5.32
N ALA A 745 -9.70 1.93 4.32
CA ALA A 745 -8.74 1.34 3.38
C ALA A 745 -7.55 2.29 3.12
N PRO A 746 -6.30 1.78 3.05
CA PRO A 746 -5.17 2.50 2.48
C PRO A 746 -5.39 2.70 0.97
N ALA A 747 -4.93 3.83 0.43
CA ALA A 747 -5.22 4.30 -0.92
C ALA A 747 -4.63 3.41 -2.05
N ASP A 748 -3.86 2.39 -1.70
CA ASP A 748 -2.85 1.83 -2.60
C ASP A 748 -3.22 0.44 -3.16
N ARG A 749 -4.38 -0.14 -2.78
CA ARG A 749 -4.75 -1.53 -3.13
C ARG A 749 -6.21 -1.77 -3.53
N ARG A 750 -6.86 -0.86 -4.27
CA ARG A 750 -8.13 -1.20 -4.93
C ARG A 750 -8.19 -0.77 -6.38
N PRO A 751 -8.78 -1.60 -7.28
CA PRO A 751 -9.22 -1.10 -8.59
C PRO A 751 -10.22 0.05 -8.36
N ALA A 752 -10.17 1.02 -9.25
CA ALA A 752 -10.86 2.32 -9.20
C ALA A 752 -12.40 2.22 -9.23
N LEU A 753 -13.00 1.61 -8.20
CA LEU A 753 -14.43 1.74 -7.91
C LEU A 753 -14.60 2.94 -7.00
N ASP A 754 -15.00 4.04 -7.64
CA ASP A 754 -15.29 5.33 -7.02
C ASP A 754 -16.32 5.15 -5.88
N PRO A 755 -15.99 5.46 -4.62
CA PRO A 755 -16.91 5.43 -3.48
C PRO A 755 -18.17 6.29 -3.67
N TRP A 756 -18.17 7.16 -4.68
CA TRP A 756 -19.26 8.06 -5.06
C TRP A 756 -20.24 7.49 -6.10
N ARG A 757 -20.13 6.20 -6.49
CA ARG A 757 -21.07 5.54 -7.42
C ARG A 757 -22.34 4.92 -6.79
N LEU A 758 -22.70 5.29 -5.56
CA LEU A 758 -24.08 5.09 -5.11
C LEU A 758 -24.95 6.19 -5.74
N PRO A 759 -26.06 5.88 -6.45
CA PRO A 759 -26.94 6.90 -7.01
C PRO A 759 -27.35 7.95 -5.96
N ASP A 760 -27.31 9.24 -6.34
CA ASP A 760 -27.66 10.39 -5.49
C ASP A 760 -29.05 10.28 -4.84
N GLU A 761 -29.91 9.44 -5.39
CA GLU A 761 -31.27 9.12 -4.93
C GLU A 761 -31.31 8.34 -3.60
N LEU A 762 -30.19 7.72 -3.21
CA LEU A 762 -30.06 6.91 -2.00
C LEU A 762 -29.19 7.60 -0.93
N ARG A 763 -28.80 8.86 -1.19
CA ARG A 763 -28.23 9.75 -0.16
C ARG A 763 -29.14 9.82 1.08
N PRO A 764 -28.64 10.37 2.20
CA PRO A 764 -29.38 11.10 3.24
C PRO A 764 -30.89 11.35 3.07
N ARG A 765 -31.36 11.73 1.87
CA ARG A 765 -32.76 12.00 1.54
C ARG A 765 -33.76 10.90 1.93
N ARG A 766 -33.50 9.60 1.70
CA ARG A 766 -34.47 8.55 2.09
C ARG A 766 -34.51 8.27 3.59
N LEU A 767 -33.35 8.19 4.24
CA LEU A 767 -33.27 8.11 5.71
C LEU A 767 -33.90 9.34 6.38
N ARG A 768 -33.64 10.53 5.82
CA ARG A 768 -34.22 11.80 6.24
C ARG A 768 -35.70 11.91 5.90
N ALA A 769 -36.20 11.25 4.86
CA ALA A 769 -37.63 11.23 4.56
C ALA A 769 -38.41 10.45 5.63
N ARG A 770 -37.82 9.40 6.21
CA ARG A 770 -38.46 8.61 7.28
C ARG A 770 -38.21 9.16 8.69
N LEU A 771 -36.97 9.39 9.09
CA LEU A 771 -36.64 9.89 10.43
C LEU A 771 -36.79 11.42 10.56
N GLY A 772 -36.96 12.13 9.44
CA GLY A 772 -36.96 13.59 9.44
C GLY A 772 -35.64 14.15 9.96
N THR A 773 -35.77 15.30 10.64
CA THR A 773 -34.70 15.95 11.38
C THR A 773 -34.85 15.76 12.89
N ASP A 774 -35.63 14.76 13.35
CA ASP A 774 -35.89 14.56 14.78
C ASP A 774 -34.70 13.90 15.51
N PRO A 775 -34.02 14.59 16.46
CA PRO A 775 -32.91 14.02 17.19
C PRO A 775 -33.28 12.78 18.01
N GLU A 776 -34.55 12.63 18.45
CA GLU A 776 -34.95 11.47 19.25
C GLU A 776 -35.00 10.21 18.40
N ALA A 777 -35.71 10.26 17.26
CA ALA A 777 -35.77 9.14 16.32
C ALA A 777 -34.36 8.70 15.87
N TRP A 778 -33.47 9.64 15.58
CA TRP A 778 -32.08 9.31 15.24
C TRP A 778 -31.30 8.69 16.41
N THR A 779 -31.52 9.14 17.65
CA THR A 779 -30.88 8.56 18.84
C THR A 779 -31.33 7.12 19.05
N VAL A 780 -32.64 6.86 18.95
CA VAL A 780 -33.21 5.51 19.09
C VAL A 780 -32.65 4.59 18.00
N ALA A 781 -32.64 5.03 16.73
CA ALA A 781 -32.11 4.24 15.62
C ALA A 781 -30.65 3.83 15.83
N VAL A 782 -29.77 4.77 16.24
CA VAL A 782 -28.35 4.48 16.48
C VAL A 782 -28.16 3.52 17.66
N ARG A 783 -28.98 3.61 18.71
CA ARG A 783 -28.89 2.74 19.88
C ARG A 783 -29.39 1.32 19.62
N LEU A 784 -30.44 1.18 18.81
CA LEU A 784 -31.00 -0.14 18.48
C LEU A 784 -30.18 -0.87 17.41
N LEU A 785 -29.52 -0.15 16.49
CA LEU A 785 -28.83 -0.72 15.33
C LEU A 785 -27.94 -1.96 15.61
N PRO A 786 -27.08 -1.99 16.66
CA PRO A 786 -26.15 -3.10 16.87
C PRO A 786 -26.84 -4.46 17.07
N ASP A 787 -28.01 -4.45 17.71
CA ASP A 787 -28.74 -5.64 18.16
C ASP A 787 -30.09 -5.81 17.43
N PHE A 788 -30.41 -4.93 16.47
CA PHE A 788 -31.68 -4.99 15.74
C PHE A 788 -31.65 -6.08 14.66
N SER A 789 -32.38 -7.17 14.91
CA SER A 789 -32.46 -8.34 14.03
C SER A 789 -33.30 -8.13 12.77
N GLY A 790 -34.17 -7.11 12.75
CA GLY A 790 -35.01 -6.77 11.62
C GLY A 790 -34.26 -6.06 10.49
N THR A 791 -35.01 -5.53 9.53
CA THR A 791 -34.48 -4.81 8.36
C THR A 791 -34.13 -3.36 8.72
N LEU A 792 -33.38 -2.69 7.85
CA LEU A 792 -33.08 -1.27 8.06
C LEU A 792 -34.36 -0.42 8.04
N LEU A 793 -35.36 -0.72 7.22
CA LEU A 793 -36.64 0.02 7.28
C LEU A 793 -37.40 -0.22 8.59
N GLU A 794 -37.48 -1.47 9.05
CA GLU A 794 -38.14 -1.81 10.32
C GLU A 794 -37.48 -1.10 11.51
N LEU A 795 -36.15 -0.98 11.50
CA LEU A 795 -35.40 -0.21 12.50
C LEU A 795 -35.82 1.26 12.49
N LEU A 796 -35.89 1.88 11.31
CA LEU A 796 -36.24 3.29 11.18
C LEU A 796 -37.69 3.54 11.61
N ASP A 797 -38.62 2.68 11.21
CA ASP A 797 -40.03 2.80 11.59
C ASP A 797 -40.22 2.61 13.11
N THR A 798 -39.50 1.65 13.69
CA THR A 798 -39.45 1.46 15.16
C THR A 798 -38.92 2.69 15.86
N ALA A 799 -37.85 3.30 15.32
CA ALA A 799 -37.26 4.49 15.89
C ALA A 799 -38.20 5.71 15.85
N VAL A 800 -38.96 5.89 14.76
CA VAL A 800 -40.01 6.93 14.66
C VAL A 800 -41.12 6.68 15.68
N ALA A 801 -41.61 5.45 15.79
CA ALA A 801 -42.69 5.09 16.71
C ALA A 801 -42.29 5.32 18.17
N MET A 802 -41.06 4.98 18.56
CA MET A 802 -40.54 5.19 19.91
C MET A 802 -40.26 6.67 20.23
N ALA A 803 -39.96 7.49 19.21
CA ALA A 803 -39.69 8.91 19.37
C ALA A 803 -40.97 9.78 19.41
N ALA A 804 -42.10 9.25 18.94
CA ALA A 804 -43.37 9.98 18.98
C ALA A 804 -43.76 10.33 20.43
N PRO A 805 -44.13 11.58 20.73
CA PRO A 805 -44.55 11.95 22.07
C PRO A 805 -45.77 11.12 22.45
N VAL A 806 -45.64 10.32 23.51
CA VAL A 806 -46.78 9.63 24.12
C VAL A 806 -47.77 10.71 24.50
N SER A 807 -48.85 10.87 23.72
CA SER A 807 -49.96 11.72 24.09
C SER A 807 -50.50 11.15 25.39
N ARG A 808 -50.06 11.72 26.52
CA ARG A 808 -50.73 11.53 27.80
C ARG A 808 -52.12 12.08 27.58
N ALA A 809 -53.08 11.18 27.36
CA ALA A 809 -54.49 11.48 27.47
C ALA A 809 -54.65 12.19 28.81
N THR A 810 -54.95 13.49 28.75
CA THR A 810 -55.38 14.27 29.90
C THR A 810 -56.57 13.50 30.48
N PRO A 811 -56.52 13.03 31.74
CA PRO A 811 -57.69 12.39 32.33
C PRO A 811 -58.81 13.42 32.29
N ALA A 812 -59.94 13.04 31.68
CA ALA A 812 -61.11 13.88 31.58
C ALA A 812 -61.47 14.41 32.98
N ASP A 813 -61.60 15.73 33.07
CA ASP A 813 -62.07 16.46 34.24
C ASP A 813 -63.37 15.81 34.75
N PRO A 814 -63.50 15.48 36.05
CA PRO A 814 -64.74 14.95 36.57
C PRO A 814 -65.82 16.05 36.51
N THR A 815 -66.87 15.76 35.76
CA THR A 815 -68.12 16.52 35.64
C THR A 815 -68.57 17.09 37.00
N PRO A 816 -68.94 18.39 37.08
CA PRO A 816 -69.34 18.98 38.36
C PRO A 816 -70.70 18.45 38.79
N LEU A 817 -70.76 17.88 40.00
CA LEU A 817 -72.00 17.58 40.70
C LEU A 817 -72.77 18.90 40.93
N SER A 818 -73.95 18.96 40.31
CA SER A 818 -74.95 20.00 40.54
C SER A 818 -75.44 19.96 41.99
N ARG A 819 -75.39 21.09 42.69
CA ARG A 819 -76.21 21.34 43.88
C ARG A 819 -77.48 22.06 43.44
N GLY A 820 -78.63 21.47 43.74
CA GLY A 820 -79.91 22.17 43.86
C GLY A 820 -80.51 21.82 45.22
N VAL A 821 -80.67 22.87 46.05
CA VAL A 821 -81.46 23.00 47.30
C VAL A 821 -81.04 22.16 48.50
#